data_AF-A0A672J522-F1
#
_entry.id   AF-A0A672J522-F1
#
_cell.length_a   1.000
_cell.length_b   1.000
_cell.length_c   1.000
_cell.angle_alpha   90.00
_cell.angle_beta   90.00
_cell.angle_gamma   90.00
#
_symmetry.space_group_name_H-M   'P 1'
#
loop_
_entity.id
_entity.type
_entity.pdbx_description
1 polymer ?
#
loop_
_entity_poly.entity_id
_entity_poly.type
_entity_poly.pdbx_seq_one_letter_code
_entity_poly.pdbx_strand_id
1 'polypeptide(L)'
;MGSEEVFSTFFSMPFELPPRHVIVLILSSYLQSYHDSEAEEEDVRPTSEIAAGSPVMLEPDVSQSEEEKPSSSEGLEGEEKEDLPEQPPPVLEKPKEVPVVNGGTAHGEPCIFPFRFQKREYSDCTTDGRGDGRLWCATTYDYDHDKKWGFCESTCSNMRFVFHCIKAREEPTIDQSRRSLQMQVKICGLSHFTAATMASDVSLTGGSAVQRVRLLDEVESPGSTSGMLEEDLIQYYQFLAEKGDVQAQVGLGQLHLHGGRGVEQNHQRAYDYFTQAANAGNTHAMAFLGKMYSEGSEFLPQNNETALQYFKKASDLGNPVGQSGLGMAYLYGRGVPVNYELALKYFQKAAEQGWVDGQLQLGTMYYNGIGVKRDYKQALKFFNLASQAGHILAFYNLAQMHATGTGVMRSCHTAVELFKNVCERGRWSERLMTAYGSFKDGETDAALVQYLLLAEQGYEVAQSNVAFILDQTEGARIFSENETYPRALLHWTRAAAQGYTVARIKLGDYHFYGYGTDVDYETAVIHYRLASEQQHSAQAMFNLGYMHEKGLGIKQDIHLAKRFYDMAAEASPDAQVPVFLALCKLGLIYTLQYLQDLNLKELMSQVDLDQLLGPEWDLYLMTVIALLLGTVIAYRQRQHQIIVPPRPPAPAPAPAPPPRHSGVFLDEAADCWEENTPGTC
;
A
#
# COMPACT_ATOMS: atom_id res chain seq x y z
N MET A 1 -5.40 -2.09 -40.98
CA MET A 1 -4.21 -2.79 -41.55
C MET A 1 -3.66 -3.87 -40.63
N GLY A 2 -3.76 -3.77 -39.30
CA GLY A 2 -3.15 -4.74 -38.36
C GLY A 2 -3.69 -6.18 -38.33
N SER A 3 -4.62 -6.58 -39.20
CA SER A 3 -5.24 -7.91 -39.17
C SER A 3 -4.35 -9.05 -39.72
N GLU A 4 -3.31 -8.75 -40.49
CA GLU A 4 -2.44 -9.77 -41.11
C GLU A 4 -1.19 -10.10 -40.27
N GLU A 5 -0.66 -9.15 -39.49
CA GLU A 5 0.50 -9.38 -38.61
C GLU A 5 0.15 -10.28 -37.42
N VAL A 6 -1.07 -10.18 -36.89
CA VAL A 6 -1.61 -11.06 -35.82
C VAL A 6 -1.69 -12.52 -36.29
N PHE A 7 -2.07 -12.77 -37.55
CA PHE A 7 -2.10 -14.13 -38.11
C PHE A 7 -0.71 -14.66 -38.50
N SER A 8 0.18 -13.77 -38.96
CA SER A 8 1.56 -14.11 -39.34
C SER A 8 2.41 -14.55 -38.14
N THR A 9 2.30 -13.84 -37.02
CA THR A 9 2.99 -14.17 -35.77
C THR A 9 2.50 -15.48 -35.15
N PHE A 10 1.20 -15.76 -35.19
CA PHE A 10 0.59 -16.97 -34.61
C PHE A 10 1.09 -18.30 -35.19
N PHE A 11 1.52 -18.32 -36.46
CA PHE A 11 1.99 -19.53 -37.15
C PHE A 11 3.52 -19.68 -37.24
N SER A 12 4.27 -18.67 -36.75
CA SER A 12 5.74 -18.60 -36.95
C SER A 12 6.56 -18.75 -35.67
N MET A 13 5.92 -18.87 -34.49
CA MET A 13 6.61 -19.01 -33.20
C MET A 13 6.93 -20.48 -32.86
N PRO A 14 8.07 -20.77 -32.21
CA PRO A 14 8.36 -22.09 -31.67
C PRO A 14 7.37 -22.46 -30.55
N PHE A 15 7.05 -23.74 -30.42
CA PHE A 15 5.94 -24.26 -29.61
C PHE A 15 6.16 -24.26 -28.08
N GLU A 16 7.10 -23.44 -27.59
CA GLU A 16 7.59 -23.40 -26.21
C GLU A 16 7.58 -21.96 -25.66
N LEU A 17 6.37 -21.44 -25.37
CA LEU A 17 6.20 -20.22 -24.58
C LEU A 17 5.50 -20.53 -23.23
N PRO A 18 6.03 -20.04 -22.10
CA PRO A 18 5.48 -20.31 -20.77
C PRO A 18 4.24 -19.45 -20.42
N PRO A 19 3.45 -19.85 -19.40
CA PRO A 19 2.16 -19.23 -19.12
C PRO A 19 2.18 -17.72 -18.81
N ARG A 20 3.28 -17.16 -18.29
CA ARG A 20 3.42 -15.69 -18.06
C ARG A 20 3.15 -14.88 -19.34
N HIS A 21 3.68 -15.31 -20.50
CA HIS A 21 3.57 -14.52 -21.73
C HIS A 21 2.24 -14.67 -22.45
N VAL A 22 1.63 -15.86 -22.41
CA VAL A 22 0.36 -16.13 -23.12
C VAL A 22 -0.77 -15.26 -22.56
N ILE A 23 -0.87 -15.13 -21.24
CA ILE A 23 -1.95 -14.37 -20.59
C ILE A 23 -1.75 -12.85 -20.78
N VAL A 24 -0.53 -12.34 -20.58
CA VAL A 24 -0.24 -10.90 -20.69
C VAL A 24 -0.39 -10.38 -22.13
N LEU A 25 0.07 -11.13 -23.15
CA LEU A 25 -0.07 -10.72 -24.55
C LEU A 25 -1.53 -10.75 -25.03
N ILE A 26 -2.34 -11.70 -24.54
CA ILE A 26 -3.78 -11.74 -24.84
C ILE A 26 -4.52 -10.58 -24.15
N LEU A 27 -4.28 -10.33 -22.85
CA LEU A 27 -4.96 -9.24 -22.14
C LEU A 27 -4.57 -7.85 -22.67
N SER A 28 -3.29 -7.60 -22.92
CA SER A 28 -2.82 -6.31 -23.46
C SER A 28 -3.42 -6.00 -24.83
N SER A 29 -3.55 -7.00 -25.72
CA SER A 29 -4.19 -6.81 -27.04
C SER A 29 -5.72 -6.71 -26.96
N TYR A 30 -6.36 -7.34 -25.98
CA TYR A 30 -7.82 -7.25 -25.78
C TYR A 30 -8.25 -5.92 -25.17
N LEU A 31 -7.54 -5.41 -24.16
CA LEU A 31 -7.81 -4.12 -23.52
C LEU A 31 -7.62 -2.94 -24.49
N GLN A 32 -6.56 -2.97 -25.29
CA GLN A 32 -6.33 -1.95 -26.32
C GLN A 32 -7.47 -1.90 -27.36
N SER A 33 -8.11 -3.04 -27.65
CA SER A 33 -9.25 -3.13 -28.56
C SER A 33 -10.59 -2.74 -27.93
N TYR A 34 -10.70 -2.66 -26.60
CA TYR A 34 -11.93 -2.30 -25.91
C TYR A 34 -12.05 -0.78 -25.74
N HIS A 35 -10.95 -0.11 -25.41
CA HIS A 35 -10.92 1.36 -25.22
C HIS A 35 -11.26 2.17 -26.49
N ASP A 36 -10.97 1.65 -27.69
CA ASP A 36 -11.31 2.28 -28.97
C ASP A 36 -12.80 2.16 -29.35
N SER A 37 -13.65 1.52 -28.52
CA SER A 37 -15.01 1.10 -28.92
C SER A 37 -16.20 1.77 -28.21
N GLU A 38 -16.00 2.49 -27.10
CA GLU A 38 -17.08 3.23 -26.39
C GLU A 38 -16.92 4.75 -26.53
N ALA A 39 -16.92 5.23 -27.78
CA ALA A 39 -16.76 6.65 -28.13
C ALA A 39 -17.75 7.15 -29.20
N GLU A 40 -18.99 6.65 -29.21
CA GLU A 40 -20.12 7.28 -29.93
C GLU A 40 -21.27 7.59 -28.95
N GLU A 41 -21.81 8.81 -29.02
CA GLU A 41 -22.92 9.28 -28.16
C GLU A 41 -24.29 8.77 -28.63
N GLU A 42 -25.12 8.25 -27.73
CA GLU A 42 -26.59 8.25 -27.89
C GLU A 42 -27.24 9.13 -26.82
N ASP A 43 -27.77 10.29 -27.23
CA ASP A 43 -28.48 11.26 -26.38
C ASP A 43 -29.88 10.74 -25.99
N VAL A 44 -29.95 10.01 -24.88
CA VAL A 44 -31.21 9.49 -24.31
C VAL A 44 -31.42 9.99 -22.88
N ARG A 45 -32.41 10.86 -22.69
CA ARG A 45 -32.91 11.24 -21.36
C ARG A 45 -33.98 10.26 -20.87
N PRO A 46 -33.79 9.64 -19.69
CA PRO A 46 -34.88 9.26 -18.81
C PRO A 46 -34.99 10.21 -17.61
N THR A 47 -36.19 10.31 -17.05
CA THR A 47 -36.50 11.06 -15.82
C THR A 47 -36.72 10.11 -14.62
N SER A 48 -36.90 10.71 -13.43
CA SER A 48 -37.39 10.13 -12.17
C SER A 48 -36.41 9.39 -11.23
N GLU A 49 -36.25 9.99 -10.05
CA GLU A 49 -36.31 9.40 -8.69
C GLU A 49 -35.71 8.01 -8.41
N ILE A 50 -34.57 7.99 -7.69
CA ILE A 50 -34.26 6.95 -6.69
C ILE A 50 -33.88 7.64 -5.37
N ALA A 51 -34.31 7.08 -4.24
CA ALA A 51 -34.32 7.77 -2.94
C ALA A 51 -32.99 7.70 -2.18
N ALA A 52 -32.66 8.78 -1.46
CA ALA A 52 -31.55 8.81 -0.50
C ALA A 52 -31.95 8.17 0.85
N GLY A 53 -31.09 7.30 1.39
CA GLY A 53 -31.26 6.68 2.71
C GLY A 53 -30.26 7.23 3.74
N SER A 54 -30.75 7.97 4.73
CA SER A 54 -29.94 8.43 5.87
C SER A 54 -29.70 7.32 6.91
N PRO A 55 -28.79 7.57 7.87
CA PRO A 55 -29.31 7.77 9.23
C PRO A 55 -28.77 9.02 9.95
N VAL A 56 -29.51 9.48 10.96
CA VAL A 56 -29.23 10.63 11.85
C VAL A 56 -29.05 10.15 13.29
N MET A 57 -28.43 10.93 14.19
CA MET A 57 -28.28 10.63 15.63
C MET A 57 -28.33 11.92 16.53
N LEU A 58 -28.29 11.85 17.89
CA LEU A 58 -28.64 12.96 18.86
C LEU A 58 -27.92 12.97 20.26
N GLU A 59 -27.60 14.13 20.91
CA GLU A 59 -26.42 14.25 21.84
C GLU A 59 -26.56 14.28 23.43
N PRO A 60 -26.92 15.32 24.24
CA PRO A 60 -26.00 15.78 25.35
C PRO A 60 -26.58 16.18 26.78
N ASP A 61 -26.26 17.25 27.59
CA ASP A 61 -25.28 18.43 27.72
C ASP A 61 -25.24 19.00 29.22
N VAL A 62 -24.48 20.01 29.74
CA VAL A 62 -23.04 20.49 29.72
C VAL A 62 -22.76 21.83 30.48
N SER A 63 -21.48 22.27 30.61
CA SER A 63 -20.92 23.64 30.96
C SER A 63 -20.99 24.09 32.45
N GLN A 64 -20.37 25.17 33.02
CA GLN A 64 -19.13 26.02 32.91
C GLN A 64 -19.08 26.91 34.23
N SER A 65 -18.37 28.03 34.53
CA SER A 65 -17.32 28.96 33.97
C SER A 65 -16.59 29.76 35.11
N GLU A 66 -15.53 30.55 34.79
CA GLU A 66 -15.15 31.94 35.29
C GLU A 66 -14.94 32.25 36.82
N GLU A 67 -14.21 33.30 37.32
CA GLU A 67 -13.43 34.44 36.75
C GLU A 67 -12.33 35.06 37.72
N GLU A 68 -11.73 36.20 37.31
CA GLU A 68 -11.02 37.30 38.07
C GLU A 68 -9.48 37.32 38.38
N LYS A 69 -8.97 38.57 38.58
CA LYS A 69 -7.57 39.10 38.72
C LYS A 69 -7.65 40.54 39.36
N PRO A 70 -6.61 41.41 39.57
CA PRO A 70 -5.16 41.42 39.20
C PRO A 70 -4.17 41.92 40.31
N SER A 71 -2.85 42.11 40.02
CA SER A 71 -2.06 43.37 40.22
C SER A 71 -0.50 43.27 40.30
N SER A 72 0.17 44.17 39.56
CA SER A 72 1.54 44.78 39.62
C SER A 72 2.66 44.38 40.62
N SER A 73 3.92 44.32 40.11
CA SER A 73 5.09 45.14 40.55
C SER A 73 6.30 45.04 39.57
N GLU A 74 7.35 45.86 39.74
CA GLU A 74 8.41 46.18 38.74
C GLU A 74 9.78 45.45 38.94
N GLY A 75 10.70 45.52 37.96
CA GLY A 75 12.10 45.04 38.10
C GLY A 75 13.02 45.13 36.87
N LEU A 76 13.93 46.10 36.87
CA LEU A 76 15.04 46.45 35.93
C LEU A 76 16.06 45.32 35.59
N GLU A 77 17.01 45.40 34.61
CA GLU A 77 17.20 46.18 33.34
C GLU A 77 18.59 45.82 32.69
N GLY A 78 18.77 46.04 31.37
CA GLY A 78 20.07 46.08 30.62
C GLY A 78 20.84 44.76 30.36
N GLU A 79 21.90 44.68 29.52
CA GLU A 79 22.49 45.55 28.46
C GLU A 79 23.63 44.75 27.72
N GLU A 80 23.91 44.82 26.40
CA GLU A 80 23.00 45.04 25.25
C GLU A 80 23.45 44.43 23.87
N LYS A 81 24.52 44.92 23.20
CA LYS A 81 24.91 44.63 21.77
C LYS A 81 26.46 44.45 21.61
N GLU A 82 27.13 44.21 20.46
CA GLU A 82 26.94 44.50 19.00
C GLU A 82 27.49 43.40 18.04
N ASP A 83 27.36 43.61 16.71
CA ASP A 83 27.38 42.60 15.63
C ASP A 83 28.48 42.74 14.54
N LEU A 84 28.70 41.64 13.78
CA LEU A 84 29.21 41.55 12.37
C LEU A 84 30.68 41.98 12.06
N PRO A 85 31.27 41.67 10.86
CA PRO A 85 30.89 40.72 9.77
C PRO A 85 32.03 39.79 9.22
N GLU A 86 31.64 38.74 8.44
CA GLU A 86 32.38 38.07 7.31
C GLU A 86 33.76 37.38 7.53
N GLN A 87 34.22 36.31 6.82
CA GLN A 87 33.66 35.32 5.86
C GLN A 87 34.53 34.00 5.87
N PRO A 88 34.20 32.89 5.13
CA PRO A 88 34.65 31.49 5.41
C PRO A 88 35.84 31.00 4.51
N PRO A 89 36.21 29.68 4.39
CA PRO A 89 35.78 28.42 5.04
C PRO A 89 36.99 27.71 5.75
N PRO A 90 37.15 26.35 5.94
CA PRO A 90 36.66 25.17 5.20
C PRO A 90 35.71 24.24 5.98
N VAL A 91 35.19 23.19 5.30
CA VAL A 91 34.35 22.14 5.91
C VAL A 91 35.19 21.16 6.73
N LEU A 92 34.80 20.90 7.98
CA LEU A 92 35.22 19.71 8.73
C LEU A 92 34.14 18.62 8.64
N GLU A 93 34.58 17.36 8.56
CA GLU A 93 33.70 16.20 8.76
C GLU A 93 33.11 16.22 10.16
N LYS A 94 31.81 15.93 10.31
CA LYS A 94 31.18 15.79 11.63
C LYS A 94 31.81 14.58 12.35
N PRO A 95 32.40 14.75 13.55
CA PRO A 95 32.88 13.62 14.34
C PRO A 95 31.75 12.63 14.64
N LYS A 96 32.06 11.34 14.67
CA LYS A 96 31.12 10.33 15.19
C LYS A 96 30.82 10.65 16.66
N GLU A 97 29.54 10.69 17.02
CA GLU A 97 29.12 10.88 18.41
C GLU A 97 29.66 9.74 19.28
N VAL A 98 30.45 10.09 20.29
CA VAL A 98 31.08 9.13 21.20
C VAL A 98 30.14 8.92 22.39
N PRO A 99 29.77 7.67 22.73
CA PRO A 99 28.84 7.41 23.82
C PRO A 99 29.41 7.86 25.18
N VAL A 100 28.58 8.58 25.93
CA VAL A 100 28.82 8.97 27.32
C VAL A 100 28.55 7.76 28.23
N VAL A 101 29.33 7.63 29.30
CA VAL A 101 29.50 6.35 30.00
C VAL A 101 28.90 6.40 31.41
N ASN A 102 27.71 5.80 31.57
CA ASN A 102 26.94 5.84 32.82
C ASN A 102 27.37 4.73 33.81
N GLY A 103 28.28 5.10 34.71
CA GLY A 103 28.74 4.28 35.83
C GLY A 103 29.88 3.32 35.46
N GLY A 104 30.79 3.08 36.43
CA GLY A 104 32.04 2.36 36.23
C GLY A 104 33.14 2.92 37.13
N THR A 105 34.40 2.78 36.74
CA THR A 105 35.55 3.44 37.39
C THR A 105 35.87 4.81 36.77
N ALA A 106 35.30 5.15 35.62
CA ALA A 106 35.66 6.32 34.83
C ALA A 106 34.77 7.58 35.03
N HIS A 107 33.84 7.57 35.99
CA HIS A 107 33.08 8.76 36.44
C HIS A 107 32.42 9.65 35.37
N GLY A 108 32.04 9.10 34.19
CA GLY A 108 31.39 9.84 33.10
C GLY A 108 32.31 10.26 31.95
N GLU A 109 33.60 9.90 31.99
CA GLU A 109 34.49 10.04 30.82
C GLU A 109 33.94 9.24 29.61
N PRO A 110 34.05 9.76 28.37
CA PRO A 110 33.57 9.07 27.18
C PRO A 110 34.43 7.85 26.81
N CYS A 111 33.85 6.90 26.06
CA CYS A 111 34.59 5.76 25.51
C CYS A 111 35.72 6.21 24.56
N ILE A 112 36.85 5.49 24.54
CA ILE A 112 37.89 5.67 23.51
C ILE A 112 37.89 4.45 22.58
N PHE A 113 37.95 4.70 21.28
CA PHE A 113 38.03 3.65 20.25
C PHE A 113 39.17 3.94 19.25
N PRO A 114 39.99 2.94 18.89
CA PRO A 114 40.04 1.60 19.48
C PRO A 114 40.57 1.64 20.93
N PHE A 115 40.22 0.63 21.73
CA PHE A 115 40.87 0.36 23.03
C PHE A 115 41.34 -1.10 23.13
N ARG A 116 42.35 -1.33 23.97
CA ARG A 116 43.00 -2.62 24.16
C ARG A 116 42.58 -3.29 25.46
N PHE A 117 42.17 -4.55 25.37
CA PHE A 117 41.84 -5.42 26.50
C PHE A 117 42.28 -6.87 26.21
N GLN A 118 42.95 -7.51 27.17
CA GLN A 118 43.56 -8.85 27.02
C GLN A 118 44.40 -9.01 25.75
N LYS A 119 45.17 -7.97 25.39
CA LYS A 119 45.94 -7.87 24.12
C LYS A 119 45.13 -7.95 22.82
N ARG A 120 43.81 -7.73 22.85
CA ARG A 120 42.96 -7.52 21.67
C ARG A 120 42.53 -6.06 21.59
N GLU A 121 42.37 -5.54 20.39
CA GLU A 121 41.79 -4.20 20.17
C GLU A 121 40.29 -4.30 19.85
N TYR A 122 39.51 -3.37 20.40
CA TYR A 122 38.07 -3.28 20.25
C TYR A 122 37.70 -1.88 19.71
N SER A 123 36.99 -1.85 18.58
CA SER A 123 36.53 -0.61 17.92
C SER A 123 35.07 -0.25 18.26
N ASP A 124 34.45 -0.99 19.18
CA ASP A 124 33.07 -0.86 19.65
C ASP A 124 32.98 -1.44 21.08
N CYS A 125 31.87 -1.22 21.78
CA CYS A 125 31.64 -1.74 23.13
C CYS A 125 31.62 -3.28 23.15
N THR A 126 32.23 -3.88 24.18
CA THR A 126 32.37 -5.34 24.30
C THR A 126 31.64 -5.89 25.53
N THR A 127 31.34 -7.19 25.53
CA THR A 127 30.96 -7.95 26.73
C THR A 127 32.10 -8.81 27.27
N ASP A 128 33.23 -8.89 26.56
CA ASP A 128 34.36 -9.74 26.93
C ASP A 128 34.87 -9.42 28.35
N GLY A 129 35.28 -10.47 29.07
CA GLY A 129 35.76 -10.36 30.45
C GLY A 129 34.69 -10.21 31.53
N ARG A 130 33.39 -10.06 31.17
CA ARG A 130 32.30 -9.90 32.16
C ARG A 130 31.37 -11.11 32.21
N GLY A 131 30.99 -11.51 33.42
CA GLY A 131 29.99 -12.56 33.67
C GLY A 131 28.53 -12.07 33.70
N ASP A 132 28.28 -10.76 33.64
CA ASP A 132 26.95 -10.14 33.71
C ASP A 132 26.33 -9.81 32.33
N GLY A 133 27.06 -10.06 31.24
CA GLY A 133 26.61 -9.87 29.86
C GLY A 133 26.35 -8.41 29.45
N ARG A 134 26.81 -7.43 30.23
CA ARG A 134 26.64 -6.00 29.92
C ARG A 134 27.76 -5.48 29.02
N LEU A 135 27.38 -4.61 28.08
CA LEU A 135 28.32 -3.90 27.20
C LEU A 135 29.10 -2.84 27.99
N TRP A 136 30.40 -2.78 27.74
CA TRP A 136 31.32 -1.84 28.38
C TRP A 136 32.41 -1.36 27.40
N CYS A 137 33.02 -0.23 27.71
CA CYS A 137 34.17 0.33 26.99
C CYS A 137 35.23 0.81 27.99
N ALA A 138 36.48 0.89 27.54
CA ALA A 138 37.50 1.65 28.25
C ALA A 138 37.42 3.14 27.90
N THR A 139 37.81 4.00 28.84
CA THR A 139 37.98 5.46 28.59
C THR A 139 39.44 5.84 28.34
N THR A 140 40.30 4.83 28.15
CA THR A 140 41.71 4.95 27.74
C THR A 140 42.06 3.84 26.74
N TYR A 141 43.17 3.99 26.03
CA TYR A 141 43.60 3.00 25.02
C TYR A 141 44.07 1.66 25.63
N ASP A 142 44.55 1.59 26.88
CA ASP A 142 45.11 0.36 27.45
C ASP A 142 44.46 -0.02 28.80
N TYR A 143 43.28 -0.66 28.73
CA TYR A 143 42.54 -1.10 29.92
C TYR A 143 43.38 -2.01 30.83
N ASP A 144 44.20 -2.88 30.23
CA ASP A 144 45.02 -3.87 30.96
C ASP A 144 45.97 -3.17 31.96
N HIS A 145 46.36 -1.92 31.69
CA HIS A 145 47.09 -1.03 32.59
C HIS A 145 46.15 -0.17 33.45
N ASP A 146 45.33 0.67 32.80
CA ASP A 146 44.64 1.80 33.43
C ASP A 146 43.38 1.40 34.22
N LYS A 147 42.70 0.33 33.81
CA LYS A 147 41.46 -0.21 34.41
C LYS A 147 40.32 0.83 34.55
N LYS A 148 40.37 1.88 33.73
CA LYS A 148 39.29 2.85 33.54
C LYS A 148 38.26 2.31 32.55
N TRP A 149 37.03 2.19 33.00
CA TRP A 149 35.90 1.74 32.19
C TRP A 149 34.57 2.28 32.71
N GLY A 150 33.54 2.11 31.90
CA GLY A 150 32.16 2.09 32.39
C GLY A 150 31.20 1.41 31.40
N PHE A 151 29.91 1.47 31.70
CA PHE A 151 28.88 0.88 30.86
C PHE A 151 28.55 1.77 29.67
N CYS A 152 28.50 1.18 28.48
CA CYS A 152 27.97 1.87 27.31
C CYS A 152 26.46 1.98 27.46
N GLU A 153 25.93 3.21 27.49
CA GLU A 153 24.50 3.42 27.50
C GLU A 153 23.92 3.05 26.14
N SER A 154 23.21 1.93 26.07
CA SER A 154 22.55 1.48 24.85
C SER A 154 21.29 2.30 24.61
N THR A 155 21.45 3.52 24.09
CA THR A 155 20.41 4.13 23.24
C THR A 155 20.06 3.10 22.18
N CYS A 156 18.81 2.59 22.19
CA CYS A 156 18.48 1.35 21.51
C CYS A 156 18.20 1.55 20.00
N SER A 157 19.07 2.34 19.37
CA SER A 157 19.05 2.75 17.97
C SER A 157 20.06 1.93 17.18
N ASN A 158 19.67 0.72 16.74
CA ASN A 158 19.93 0.23 15.37
C ASN A 158 19.44 -1.21 15.15
N MET A 159 18.26 -1.31 14.52
CA MET A 159 17.92 -2.17 13.36
C MET A 159 18.28 -3.67 13.27
N ARG A 160 19.05 -4.29 14.19
CA ARG A 160 19.51 -5.68 14.03
C ARG A 160 18.59 -6.74 14.62
N PHE A 161 17.59 -6.36 15.42
CA PHE A 161 16.71 -7.32 16.12
C PHE A 161 15.40 -7.66 15.41
N VAL A 162 14.93 -6.85 14.45
CA VAL A 162 13.74 -7.19 13.62
C VAL A 162 14.00 -8.44 12.78
N PHE A 163 15.24 -8.60 12.29
CA PHE A 163 15.72 -9.77 11.53
C PHE A 163 15.47 -11.13 12.19
N HIS A 164 15.34 -11.20 13.52
CA HIS A 164 15.04 -12.46 14.21
C HIS A 164 13.55 -12.71 14.41
N CYS A 165 12.69 -11.68 14.34
CA CYS A 165 11.25 -11.82 14.56
C CYS A 165 10.56 -12.59 13.43
N ILE A 166 10.94 -12.33 12.17
CA ILE A 166 10.34 -12.98 10.99
C ILE A 166 10.94 -14.39 10.78
N LYS A 167 12.26 -14.54 10.98
CA LYS A 167 12.97 -15.83 10.78
C LYS A 167 12.62 -16.91 11.82
N ALA A 168 11.82 -16.59 12.84
CA ALA A 168 11.39 -17.52 13.88
C ALA A 168 10.24 -18.47 13.45
N ARG A 169 9.83 -18.45 12.17
CA ARG A 169 8.74 -19.30 11.64
C ARG A 169 9.22 -20.60 10.98
N GLU A 170 10.54 -20.84 10.98
CA GLU A 170 11.23 -21.95 10.33
C GLU A 170 11.79 -22.92 11.39
N GLU A 171 11.86 -24.22 11.05
CA GLU A 171 12.25 -25.38 11.89
C GLU A 171 11.33 -25.74 13.10
N PRO A 172 10.84 -27.00 13.20
CA PRO A 172 10.18 -27.52 14.40
C PRO A 172 10.95 -28.68 15.07
N THR A 173 11.49 -28.47 16.29
CA THR A 173 12.05 -29.54 17.15
C THR A 173 11.72 -29.32 18.64
N ILE A 174 11.56 -30.40 19.41
CA ILE A 174 10.85 -30.38 20.71
C ILE A 174 11.55 -29.53 21.80
N ASP A 175 12.88 -29.46 21.80
CA ASP A 175 13.66 -28.62 22.75
C ASP A 175 13.53 -27.11 22.46
N GLN A 176 12.97 -26.73 21.30
CA GLN A 176 12.66 -25.32 21.03
C GLN A 176 11.63 -24.75 22.01
N SER A 177 10.73 -25.54 22.61
CA SER A 177 9.59 -25.02 23.38
C SER A 177 9.92 -23.94 24.43
N ARG A 178 11.06 -24.04 25.14
CA ARG A 178 11.54 -22.97 26.05
C ARG A 178 12.20 -21.80 25.30
N ARG A 179 12.98 -22.08 24.25
CA ARG A 179 13.64 -21.05 23.42
C ARG A 179 12.62 -20.22 22.66
N SER A 180 11.59 -20.84 22.08
CA SER A 180 10.49 -20.19 21.38
C SER A 180 9.62 -19.39 22.33
N LEU A 181 9.30 -19.86 23.54
CA LEU A 181 8.64 -19.00 24.55
C LEU A 181 9.51 -17.79 24.93
N GLN A 182 10.80 -17.98 25.19
CA GLN A 182 11.69 -16.88 25.58
C GLN A 182 11.91 -15.88 24.42
N MET A 183 11.90 -16.37 23.18
CA MET A 183 11.97 -15.57 21.96
C MET A 183 10.66 -14.83 21.71
N GLN A 184 9.51 -15.49 21.80
CA GLN A 184 8.18 -14.88 21.74
C GLN A 184 8.02 -13.77 22.79
N VAL A 185 8.44 -13.99 24.04
CA VAL A 185 8.42 -12.95 25.08
C VAL A 185 9.31 -11.75 24.71
N LYS A 186 10.47 -11.96 24.08
CA LYS A 186 11.30 -10.86 23.55
C LYS A 186 10.64 -10.14 22.38
N ILE A 187 10.07 -10.87 21.41
CA ILE A 187 9.36 -10.32 20.25
C ILE A 187 8.18 -9.46 20.74
N CYS A 188 7.37 -9.98 21.66
CA CYS A 188 6.23 -9.27 22.26
C CYS A 188 6.64 -7.99 23.01
N GLY A 189 7.80 -8.00 23.68
CA GLY A 189 8.34 -6.82 24.36
C GLY A 189 8.85 -5.76 23.39
N LEU A 190 9.57 -6.18 22.34
CA LEU A 190 10.03 -5.30 21.26
C LEU A 190 8.85 -4.68 20.49
N SER A 191 7.85 -5.49 20.11
CA SER A 191 6.66 -5.01 19.41
C SER A 191 5.79 -4.11 20.28
N HIS A 192 5.74 -4.35 21.61
CA HIS A 192 5.06 -3.44 22.54
C HIS A 192 5.77 -2.10 22.61
N PHE A 193 7.11 -2.06 22.66
CA PHE A 193 7.88 -0.81 22.67
C PHE A 193 7.69 -0.02 21.37
N THR A 194 7.82 -0.65 20.20
CA THR A 194 7.66 0.03 18.90
C THR A 194 6.22 0.45 18.62
N ALA A 195 5.23 -0.29 19.11
CA ALA A 195 3.83 0.12 19.02
C ALA A 195 3.44 1.17 20.07
N ALA A 196 4.11 1.23 21.22
CA ALA A 196 3.89 2.24 22.24
C ALA A 196 4.35 3.63 21.78
N THR A 197 5.52 3.74 21.13
CA THR A 197 5.96 5.00 20.51
C THR A 197 5.05 5.40 19.36
N MET A 198 4.64 4.46 18.50
CA MET A 198 3.65 4.77 17.45
C MET A 198 2.26 5.12 18.02
N ALA A 199 1.89 4.65 19.21
CA ALA A 199 0.64 5.01 19.87
C ALA A 199 0.71 6.37 20.59
N SER A 200 1.88 6.80 21.07
CA SER A 200 2.04 8.17 21.60
C SER A 200 1.99 9.23 20.50
N ASP A 201 2.39 8.87 19.28
CA ASP A 201 2.45 9.77 18.12
C ASP A 201 1.08 9.90 17.40
N VAL A 202 0.07 9.10 17.76
CA VAL A 202 -1.30 9.21 17.23
C VAL A 202 -2.07 10.27 18.03
N SER A 203 -2.35 11.40 17.39
CA SER A 203 -3.20 12.45 17.95
C SER A 203 -4.65 12.00 18.13
N LEU A 204 -5.41 12.71 18.98
CA LEU A 204 -6.86 12.55 19.10
C LEU A 204 -7.61 12.93 17.82
N THR A 205 -7.01 13.74 16.94
CA THR A 205 -7.47 13.98 15.57
C THR A 205 -7.48 12.70 14.73
N GLY A 206 -6.64 11.72 15.03
CA GLY A 206 -6.28 10.65 14.11
C GLY A 206 -5.21 11.13 13.14
N GLY A 207 -4.23 10.26 12.85
CA GLY A 207 -3.19 10.54 11.87
C GLY A 207 -3.73 10.63 10.44
N SER A 208 -2.88 11.06 9.51
CA SER A 208 -3.22 11.15 8.09
C SER A 208 -3.75 9.82 7.54
N ALA A 209 -4.76 9.90 6.68
CA ALA A 209 -5.50 8.72 6.21
C ALA A 209 -4.70 7.97 5.12
N VAL A 210 -3.74 7.16 5.56
CA VAL A 210 -2.82 6.46 4.64
C VAL A 210 -3.42 5.17 4.06
N GLN A 211 -3.26 5.03 2.75
CA GLN A 211 -3.59 3.85 1.96
C GLN A 211 -2.42 2.86 1.89
N ARG A 212 -2.75 1.57 1.77
CA ARG A 212 -1.78 0.49 1.53
C ARG A 212 -1.68 0.19 0.03
N VAL A 213 -0.93 1.02 -0.71
CA VAL A 213 -0.76 0.87 -2.17
C VAL A 213 0.23 -0.25 -2.49
N ARG A 214 -0.20 -1.25 -3.27
CA ARG A 214 0.69 -2.26 -3.89
C ARG A 214 0.88 -1.91 -5.35
N LEU A 215 2.14 -1.75 -5.77
CA LEU A 215 2.48 -1.33 -7.13
C LEU A 215 2.07 -2.35 -8.20
N LEU A 216 2.06 -3.64 -7.84
CA LEU A 216 1.59 -4.71 -8.73
C LEU A 216 0.08 -4.60 -8.99
N ASP A 217 -0.71 -4.49 -7.92
CA ASP A 217 -2.17 -4.37 -7.96
C ASP A 217 -2.64 -3.08 -8.72
N GLU A 218 -1.77 -2.07 -8.81
CA GLU A 218 -1.99 -0.81 -9.52
C GLU A 218 -1.61 -0.88 -11.01
N VAL A 219 -0.45 -1.48 -11.35
CA VAL A 219 -0.01 -1.66 -12.74
C VAL A 219 -0.86 -2.70 -13.48
N GLU A 220 -1.38 -3.71 -12.77
CA GLU A 220 -2.32 -4.69 -13.33
C GLU A 220 -3.79 -4.17 -13.39
N SER A 221 -4.12 -3.06 -12.71
CA SER A 221 -5.50 -2.50 -12.68
C SER A 221 -5.55 -0.99 -12.31
N PRO A 222 -5.08 -0.09 -13.20
CA PRO A 222 -5.08 1.34 -12.94
C PRO A 222 -6.51 1.86 -12.71
N GLY A 223 -6.70 2.67 -11.66
CA GLY A 223 -7.98 3.27 -11.28
C GLY A 223 -8.91 2.40 -10.42
N SER A 224 -8.80 1.06 -10.47
CA SER A 224 -9.71 0.18 -9.69
C SER A 224 -9.35 0.08 -8.20
N THR A 225 -8.04 0.08 -7.88
CA THR A 225 -7.51 -0.11 -6.52
C THR A 225 -6.88 1.16 -5.93
N SER A 226 -6.66 2.19 -6.75
CA SER A 226 -6.00 3.45 -6.42
C SER A 226 -6.89 4.42 -5.62
N GLY A 227 -7.28 4.04 -4.40
CA GLY A 227 -8.07 4.83 -3.44
C GLY A 227 -7.51 6.19 -2.96
N MET A 228 -6.59 6.79 -3.71
CA MET A 228 -6.52 8.26 -3.79
C MET A 228 -7.85 8.78 -4.32
N LEU A 229 -8.19 10.02 -4.03
CA LEU A 229 -9.22 10.69 -4.82
C LEU A 229 -8.53 11.17 -6.09
N GLU A 230 -9.06 10.83 -7.25
CA GLU A 230 -8.66 11.47 -8.49
C GLU A 230 -8.86 12.99 -8.35
N GLU A 231 -7.97 13.78 -8.92
CA GLU A 231 -7.99 15.24 -8.76
C GLU A 231 -9.32 15.84 -9.25
N ASP A 232 -9.91 15.24 -10.28
CA ASP A 232 -11.22 15.57 -10.83
C ASP A 232 -12.36 15.34 -9.82
N LEU A 233 -12.27 14.31 -8.99
CA LEU A 233 -13.24 14.04 -7.93
C LEU A 233 -13.08 15.02 -6.74
N ILE A 234 -11.86 15.46 -6.45
CA ILE A 234 -11.62 16.54 -5.47
C ILE A 234 -12.20 17.86 -5.99
N GLN A 235 -11.96 18.20 -7.27
CA GLN A 235 -12.55 19.37 -7.93
C GLN A 235 -14.08 19.31 -7.94
N TYR A 236 -14.67 18.13 -8.21
CA TYR A 236 -16.12 17.93 -8.15
C TYR A 236 -16.69 18.21 -6.74
N TYR A 237 -16.05 17.71 -5.68
CA TYR A 237 -16.47 18.05 -4.31
C TYR A 237 -16.29 19.53 -3.98
N GLN A 238 -15.24 20.20 -4.48
CA GLN A 238 -15.05 21.65 -4.31
C GLN A 238 -16.20 22.44 -4.97
N PHE A 239 -16.57 22.08 -6.20
CA PHE A 239 -17.71 22.67 -6.92
C PHE A 239 -19.06 22.43 -6.22
N LEU A 240 -19.26 21.28 -5.57
CA LEU A 240 -20.44 21.04 -4.72
C LEU A 240 -20.42 21.92 -3.46
N ALA A 241 -19.28 22.03 -2.79
CA ALA A 241 -19.13 22.86 -1.59
C ALA A 241 -19.32 24.37 -1.88
N GLU A 242 -18.83 24.85 -3.02
CA GLU A 242 -19.06 26.23 -3.52
C GLU A 242 -20.53 26.51 -3.86
N LYS A 243 -21.25 25.50 -4.37
CA LYS A 243 -22.71 25.55 -4.54
C LYS A 243 -23.50 25.51 -3.24
N GLY A 244 -22.83 25.37 -2.09
CA GLY A 244 -23.44 25.30 -0.77
C GLY A 244 -23.90 23.90 -0.36
N ASP A 245 -23.40 22.82 -0.98
CA ASP A 245 -23.62 21.49 -0.41
C ASP A 245 -22.84 21.33 0.90
N VAL A 246 -23.63 21.23 1.97
CA VAL A 246 -23.15 21.16 3.35
C VAL A 246 -22.41 19.85 3.63
N GLN A 247 -22.71 18.76 2.89
CA GLN A 247 -22.00 17.49 3.08
C GLN A 247 -20.62 17.51 2.41
N ALA A 248 -20.52 18.04 1.18
CA ALA A 248 -19.23 18.30 0.52
C ALA A 248 -18.35 19.24 1.35
N GLN A 249 -18.91 20.29 1.96
CA GLN A 249 -18.18 21.18 2.89
C GLN A 249 -17.62 20.39 4.09
N VAL A 250 -18.41 19.54 4.75
CA VAL A 250 -17.90 18.71 5.87
C VAL A 250 -16.85 17.70 5.41
N GLY A 251 -17.04 17.07 4.24
CA GLY A 251 -16.10 16.10 3.67
C GLY A 251 -14.74 16.72 3.33
N LEU A 252 -14.73 17.88 2.65
CA LEU A 252 -13.51 18.63 2.37
C LEU A 252 -12.86 19.21 3.64
N GLY A 253 -13.69 19.65 4.60
CA GLY A 253 -13.22 20.07 5.92
C GLY A 253 -12.45 18.96 6.63
N GLN A 254 -12.98 17.74 6.66
CA GLN A 254 -12.29 16.55 7.21
C GLN A 254 -11.02 16.22 6.41
N LEU A 255 -11.10 16.24 5.09
CA LEU A 255 -9.98 15.90 4.21
C LEU A 255 -8.79 16.85 4.42
N HIS A 256 -9.03 18.16 4.53
CA HIS A 256 -8.00 19.15 4.88
C HIS A 256 -7.61 19.14 6.37
N LEU A 257 -8.47 18.70 7.29
CA LEU A 257 -8.14 18.59 8.72
C LEU A 257 -7.13 17.46 8.98
N HIS A 258 -7.32 16.29 8.36
CA HIS A 258 -6.51 15.09 8.61
C HIS A 258 -5.36 14.92 7.59
N GLY A 259 -5.56 15.36 6.35
CA GLY A 259 -4.68 15.03 5.22
C GLY A 259 -4.84 13.57 4.76
N GLY A 260 -4.69 13.34 3.46
CA GLY A 260 -4.76 12.00 2.86
C GLY A 260 -5.38 12.00 1.46
N ARG A 261 -5.36 10.83 0.82
CA ARG A 261 -5.89 10.61 -0.55
C ARG A 261 -5.38 11.58 -1.63
N GLY A 262 -4.19 12.16 -1.45
CA GLY A 262 -3.61 13.17 -2.35
C GLY A 262 -3.78 14.62 -1.89
N VAL A 263 -4.57 14.89 -0.85
CA VAL A 263 -4.80 16.23 -0.32
C VAL A 263 -3.92 16.49 0.91
N GLU A 264 -3.18 17.60 0.87
CA GLU A 264 -2.38 18.11 1.98
C GLU A 264 -3.24 18.63 3.14
N GLN A 265 -2.69 18.51 4.35
CA GLN A 265 -3.30 19.05 5.57
C GLN A 265 -3.27 20.59 5.54
N ASN A 266 -4.43 21.23 5.69
CA ASN A 266 -4.57 22.67 5.70
C ASN A 266 -5.67 23.10 6.70
N HIS A 267 -5.27 23.47 7.92
CA HIS A 267 -6.22 23.80 8.98
C HIS A 267 -7.03 25.08 8.71
N GLN A 268 -6.53 26.00 7.88
CA GLN A 268 -7.28 27.19 7.48
C GLN A 268 -8.46 26.81 6.57
N ARG A 269 -8.21 26.08 5.48
CA ARG A 269 -9.28 25.58 4.59
C ARG A 269 -10.28 24.69 5.33
N ALA A 270 -9.79 23.85 6.25
CA ALA A 270 -10.66 23.04 7.10
C ALA A 270 -11.60 23.93 7.96
N TYR A 271 -11.04 24.94 8.62
CA TYR A 271 -11.81 25.91 9.42
C TYR A 271 -12.85 26.65 8.57
N ASP A 272 -12.48 27.10 7.37
CA ASP A 272 -13.37 27.85 6.47
C ASP A 272 -14.56 26.99 6.00
N TYR A 273 -14.32 25.74 5.58
CA TYR A 273 -15.39 24.82 5.18
C TYR A 273 -16.28 24.41 6.36
N PHE A 274 -15.71 24.09 7.53
CA PHE A 274 -16.52 23.78 8.71
C PHE A 274 -17.31 24.99 9.22
N THR A 275 -16.78 26.21 9.09
CA THR A 275 -17.51 27.44 9.44
C THR A 275 -18.71 27.66 8.53
N GLN A 276 -18.57 27.44 7.22
CA GLN A 276 -19.69 27.48 6.27
C GLN A 276 -20.77 26.43 6.63
N ALA A 277 -20.37 25.18 6.83
CA ALA A 277 -21.30 24.11 7.15
C ALA A 277 -21.97 24.28 8.54
N ALA A 278 -21.25 24.79 9.53
CA ALA A 278 -21.80 25.09 10.85
C ALA A 278 -22.81 26.25 10.81
N ASN A 279 -22.55 27.28 10.00
CA ASN A 279 -23.51 28.37 9.76
C ASN A 279 -24.77 27.87 9.02
N ALA A 280 -24.66 26.83 8.20
CA ALA A 280 -25.79 26.11 7.61
C ALA A 280 -26.49 25.13 8.60
N GLY A 281 -26.06 25.07 9.86
CA GLY A 281 -26.68 24.25 10.92
C GLY A 281 -26.14 22.81 11.03
N ASN A 282 -25.04 22.47 10.37
CA ASN A 282 -24.49 21.11 10.41
C ASN A 282 -23.83 20.79 11.76
N THR A 283 -24.31 19.73 12.42
CA THR A 283 -23.85 19.35 13.76
C THR A 283 -22.45 18.71 13.75
N HIS A 284 -22.07 18.00 12.68
CA HIS A 284 -20.70 17.49 12.54
C HIS A 284 -19.72 18.64 12.40
N ALA A 285 -20.03 19.64 11.55
CA ALA A 285 -19.21 20.82 11.36
C ALA A 285 -18.97 21.58 12.68
N MET A 286 -20.02 21.78 13.49
CA MET A 286 -19.90 22.36 14.83
C MET A 286 -18.99 21.52 15.75
N ALA A 287 -19.09 20.18 15.69
CA ALA A 287 -18.24 19.31 16.52
C ALA A 287 -16.77 19.32 16.07
N PHE A 288 -16.51 19.40 14.75
CA PHE A 288 -15.14 19.53 14.22
C PHE A 288 -14.53 20.90 14.53
N LEU A 289 -15.29 22.00 14.48
CA LEU A 289 -14.85 23.30 15.01
C LEU A 289 -14.50 23.20 16.50
N GLY A 290 -15.35 22.55 17.29
CA GLY A 290 -15.08 22.26 18.71
C GLY A 290 -13.77 21.50 18.90
N LYS A 291 -13.54 20.46 18.08
CA LYS A 291 -12.31 19.67 18.09
C LYS A 291 -11.08 20.53 17.75
N MET A 292 -11.15 21.33 16.69
CA MET A 292 -10.07 22.23 16.28
C MET A 292 -9.71 23.26 17.35
N TYR A 293 -10.68 23.90 18.00
CA TYR A 293 -10.41 24.79 19.15
C TYR A 293 -9.87 24.03 20.38
N SER A 294 -10.24 22.75 20.57
CA SER A 294 -9.82 21.94 21.72
C SER A 294 -8.39 21.36 21.61
N GLU A 295 -7.91 21.19 20.38
CA GLU A 295 -6.55 20.72 20.07
C GLU A 295 -5.62 21.91 19.80
N GLY A 296 -6.07 22.88 19.02
CA GLY A 296 -5.29 24.02 18.54
C GLY A 296 -4.44 23.67 17.31
N SER A 297 -4.07 24.69 16.53
CA SER A 297 -3.11 24.61 15.43
C SER A 297 -2.33 25.93 15.31
N GLU A 298 -1.38 25.98 14.38
CA GLU A 298 -0.61 27.20 14.06
C GLU A 298 -1.52 28.36 13.60
N PHE A 299 -2.59 28.05 12.87
CA PHE A 299 -3.59 29.03 12.43
C PHE A 299 -4.64 29.35 13.52
N LEU A 300 -5.08 28.34 14.29
CA LEU A 300 -6.18 28.47 15.23
C LEU A 300 -5.71 28.17 16.67
N PRO A 301 -5.43 29.20 17.50
CA PRO A 301 -4.91 28.97 18.86
C PRO A 301 -5.93 28.20 19.72
N GLN A 302 -5.42 27.30 20.58
CA GLN A 302 -6.25 26.47 21.45
C GLN A 302 -7.11 27.35 22.39
N ASN A 303 -8.41 27.13 22.38
CA ASN A 303 -9.36 27.79 23.27
C ASN A 303 -10.40 26.76 23.76
N ASN A 304 -10.26 26.35 25.02
CA ASN A 304 -11.13 25.33 25.61
C ASN A 304 -12.57 25.82 25.85
N GLU A 305 -12.81 27.12 25.93
CA GLU A 305 -14.14 27.71 26.19
C GLU A 305 -14.96 27.78 24.89
N THR A 306 -14.37 28.28 23.80
CA THR A 306 -15.03 28.22 22.48
C THR A 306 -15.19 26.79 22.00
N ALA A 307 -14.19 25.92 22.24
CA ALA A 307 -14.31 24.49 21.98
C ALA A 307 -15.53 23.88 22.67
N LEU A 308 -15.70 24.16 23.98
CA LEU A 308 -16.80 23.62 24.77
C LEU A 308 -18.15 24.22 24.35
N GLN A 309 -18.23 25.50 23.97
CA GLN A 309 -19.43 26.08 23.35
C GLN A 309 -19.78 25.46 22.00
N TYR A 310 -18.78 25.12 21.17
CA TYR A 310 -19.00 24.49 19.86
C TYR A 310 -19.40 23.02 19.98
N PHE A 311 -18.74 22.28 20.88
CA PHE A 311 -19.20 20.96 21.27
C PHE A 311 -20.64 21.04 21.78
N LYS A 312 -20.98 21.97 22.70
CA LYS A 312 -22.35 22.18 23.18
C LYS A 312 -23.36 22.41 22.05
N LYS A 313 -23.06 23.29 21.08
CA LYS A 313 -23.99 23.55 19.95
C LYS A 313 -24.15 22.34 19.04
N ALA A 314 -23.06 21.66 18.71
CA ALA A 314 -23.09 20.37 18.02
C ALA A 314 -23.92 19.33 18.79
N SER A 315 -23.90 19.47 20.11
CA SER A 315 -24.53 18.60 21.08
C SER A 315 -26.02 18.82 21.24
N ASP A 316 -26.48 19.99 21.68
CA ASP A 316 -27.91 20.25 21.86
C ASP A 316 -28.69 19.97 20.55
N LEU A 317 -28.00 20.03 19.39
CA LEU A 317 -28.50 19.67 18.06
C LEU A 317 -28.21 18.24 17.56
N GLY A 318 -27.23 17.52 18.12
CA GLY A 318 -27.22 16.06 18.03
C GLY A 318 -26.06 15.28 17.40
N ASN A 319 -24.78 15.62 17.58
CA ASN A 319 -23.73 14.74 17.05
C ASN A 319 -23.51 13.44 17.88
N PRO A 320 -22.46 12.64 17.58
CA PRO A 320 -21.75 11.89 18.63
C PRO A 320 -20.29 12.34 18.86
N VAL A 321 -19.75 13.19 17.99
CA VAL A 321 -18.39 13.74 18.10
C VAL A 321 -18.31 14.77 19.24
N GLY A 322 -19.38 15.53 19.49
CA GLY A 322 -19.46 16.52 20.58
C GLY A 322 -19.60 15.87 21.96
N GLN A 323 -20.43 14.83 22.09
CA GLN A 323 -20.53 13.91 23.23
C GLN A 323 -19.14 13.42 23.61
N SER A 324 -18.37 12.96 22.61
CA SER A 324 -17.00 12.51 22.83
C SER A 324 -16.10 13.67 23.29
N GLY A 325 -16.17 14.84 22.64
CA GLY A 325 -15.44 16.05 23.02
C GLY A 325 -15.75 16.55 24.43
N LEU A 326 -17.00 16.42 24.88
CA LEU A 326 -17.49 16.82 26.21
C LEU A 326 -17.18 15.76 27.26
N GLY A 327 -17.25 14.49 26.89
CA GLY A 327 -16.68 13.40 27.66
C GLY A 327 -15.19 13.66 27.94
N MET A 328 -14.43 14.08 26.93
CA MET A 328 -13.02 14.46 27.08
C MET A 328 -12.84 15.73 27.92
N ALA A 329 -13.71 16.74 27.75
CA ALA A 329 -13.70 17.95 28.56
C ALA A 329 -13.91 17.65 30.05
N TYR A 330 -14.90 16.83 30.41
CA TYR A 330 -15.16 16.40 31.78
C TYR A 330 -14.16 15.36 32.31
N LEU A 331 -13.51 14.57 31.45
CA LEU A 331 -12.46 13.61 31.85
C LEU A 331 -11.16 14.32 32.25
N TYR A 332 -10.76 15.35 31.50
CA TYR A 332 -9.49 16.06 31.68
C TYR A 332 -9.61 17.43 32.35
N GLY A 333 -10.82 17.97 32.53
CA GLY A 333 -11.05 19.28 33.14
C GLY A 333 -10.84 20.47 32.18
N ARG A 334 -11.06 20.28 30.87
CA ARG A 334 -10.87 21.35 29.87
C ARG A 334 -12.10 22.25 29.81
N GLY A 335 -12.02 23.45 30.41
CA GLY A 335 -13.13 24.43 30.43
C GLY A 335 -14.29 24.10 31.37
N VAL A 336 -14.23 22.97 32.08
CA VAL A 336 -15.20 22.52 33.10
C VAL A 336 -14.46 21.79 34.23
N PRO A 337 -15.00 21.74 35.46
CA PRO A 337 -14.45 20.90 36.51
C PRO A 337 -14.52 19.41 36.13
N VAL A 338 -13.50 18.64 36.53
CA VAL A 338 -13.41 17.20 36.27
C VAL A 338 -14.61 16.46 36.87
N ASN A 339 -15.35 15.71 36.06
CA ASN A 339 -16.47 14.90 36.52
C ASN A 339 -16.56 13.58 35.71
N TYR A 340 -16.07 12.50 36.32
CA TYR A 340 -16.00 11.20 35.66
C TYR A 340 -17.37 10.53 35.41
N GLU A 341 -18.40 10.86 36.20
CA GLU A 341 -19.76 10.33 36.01
C GLU A 341 -20.44 10.96 34.79
N LEU A 342 -20.29 12.29 34.64
CA LEU A 342 -20.71 12.99 33.43
C LEU A 342 -19.90 12.54 32.21
N ALA A 343 -18.57 12.43 32.33
CA ALA A 343 -17.73 11.95 31.24
C ALA A 343 -18.18 10.58 30.72
N LEU A 344 -18.37 9.61 31.63
CA LEU A 344 -18.94 8.30 31.31
C LEU A 344 -20.30 8.41 30.61
N LYS A 345 -21.20 9.26 31.10
CA LYS A 345 -22.54 9.41 30.52
C LYS A 345 -22.48 9.88 29.06
N TYR A 346 -21.58 10.81 28.72
CA TYR A 346 -21.42 11.26 27.34
C TYR A 346 -20.75 10.19 26.46
N PHE A 347 -19.69 9.53 26.94
CA PHE A 347 -19.06 8.45 26.17
C PHE A 347 -19.98 7.23 25.99
N GLN A 348 -20.86 6.93 26.96
CA GLN A 348 -21.90 5.90 26.83
C GLN A 348 -22.82 6.20 25.66
N LYS A 349 -23.41 7.40 25.63
CA LYS A 349 -24.24 7.80 24.50
C LYS A 349 -23.46 7.72 23.18
N ALA A 350 -22.23 8.24 23.10
CA ALA A 350 -21.40 8.20 21.87
C ALA A 350 -21.16 6.78 21.36
N ALA A 351 -20.84 5.86 22.27
CA ALA A 351 -20.61 4.47 21.95
C ALA A 351 -21.89 3.75 21.48
N GLU A 352 -23.06 4.13 22.01
CA GLU A 352 -24.38 3.66 21.56
C GLU A 352 -24.72 4.16 20.13
N GLN A 353 -24.15 5.30 19.71
CA GLN A 353 -24.27 5.82 18.33
C GLN A 353 -23.26 5.21 17.37
N GLY A 354 -22.40 4.31 17.86
CA GLY A 354 -21.31 3.72 17.08
C GLY A 354 -20.04 4.57 17.01
N TRP A 355 -19.96 5.73 17.68
CA TRP A 355 -18.81 6.61 17.54
C TRP A 355 -17.54 6.04 18.19
N VAL A 356 -16.48 6.02 17.39
CA VAL A 356 -15.28 5.21 17.62
C VAL A 356 -14.46 5.72 18.80
N ASP A 357 -14.26 7.03 18.90
CA ASP A 357 -13.54 7.65 20.02
C ASP A 357 -14.30 7.40 21.34
N GLY A 358 -15.64 7.45 21.31
CA GLY A 358 -16.48 7.20 22.47
C GLY A 358 -16.32 5.77 22.99
N GLN A 359 -16.31 4.80 22.08
CA GLN A 359 -16.02 3.39 22.40
C GLN A 359 -14.59 3.24 22.96
N LEU A 360 -13.57 3.84 22.34
CA LEU A 360 -12.20 3.81 22.82
C LEU A 360 -12.06 4.36 24.24
N GLN A 361 -12.70 5.49 24.54
CA GLN A 361 -12.61 6.16 25.84
C GLN A 361 -13.39 5.40 26.92
N LEU A 362 -14.57 4.83 26.62
CA LEU A 362 -15.21 3.86 27.52
C LEU A 362 -14.30 2.66 27.82
N GLY A 363 -13.69 2.08 26.78
CA GLY A 363 -12.75 0.97 26.94
C GLY A 363 -11.63 1.33 27.90
N THR A 364 -11.06 2.53 27.74
CA THR A 364 -9.98 3.08 28.58
C THR A 364 -10.45 3.33 30.02
N MET A 365 -11.66 3.87 30.23
CA MET A 365 -12.25 4.06 31.56
C MET A 365 -12.47 2.72 32.28
N TYR A 366 -13.05 1.71 31.60
CA TYR A 366 -13.25 0.37 32.18
C TYR A 366 -11.95 -0.42 32.41
N TYR A 367 -10.93 -0.21 31.56
CA TYR A 367 -9.62 -0.85 31.68
C TYR A 367 -8.81 -0.32 32.88
N ASN A 368 -8.80 1.01 33.06
CA ASN A 368 -8.07 1.67 34.15
C ASN A 368 -8.87 1.74 35.46
N GLY A 369 -10.20 1.77 35.39
CA GLY A 369 -11.09 2.02 36.53
C GLY A 369 -11.30 3.52 36.83
N ILE A 370 -11.29 4.36 35.79
CA ILE A 370 -11.50 5.82 35.92
C ILE A 370 -13.01 6.09 35.90
N GLY A 371 -13.56 6.62 36.99
CA GLY A 371 -15.00 6.84 37.14
C GLY A 371 -15.86 5.58 37.31
N VAL A 372 -15.28 4.39 37.10
CA VAL A 372 -15.98 3.10 37.16
C VAL A 372 -15.21 2.07 37.95
N LYS A 373 -15.92 1.07 38.47
CA LYS A 373 -15.31 -0.17 38.88
C LYS A 373 -14.67 -0.84 37.66
N ARG A 374 -13.34 -1.06 37.72
CA ARG A 374 -12.55 -1.69 36.65
C ARG A 374 -13.14 -3.03 36.21
N ASP A 375 -13.47 -3.15 34.92
CA ASP A 375 -14.00 -4.37 34.30
C ASP A 375 -13.32 -4.62 32.94
N TYR A 376 -12.43 -5.59 32.91
CA TYR A 376 -11.69 -5.95 31.70
C TYR A 376 -12.56 -6.62 30.62
N LYS A 377 -13.71 -7.21 30.94
CA LYS A 377 -14.62 -7.77 29.93
C LYS A 377 -15.36 -6.65 29.21
N GLN A 378 -15.79 -5.64 29.96
CA GLN A 378 -16.43 -4.46 29.41
C GLN A 378 -15.44 -3.65 28.56
N ALA A 379 -14.19 -3.49 29.03
CA ALA A 379 -13.11 -2.87 28.28
C ALA A 379 -12.82 -3.61 26.96
N LEU A 380 -12.67 -4.95 27.01
CA LEU A 380 -12.44 -5.79 25.83
C LEU A 380 -13.56 -5.62 24.79
N LYS A 381 -14.83 -5.58 25.22
CA LYS A 381 -15.97 -5.36 24.33
C LYS A 381 -15.84 -4.04 23.57
N PHE A 382 -15.58 -2.95 24.28
CA PHE A 382 -15.50 -1.62 23.66
C PHE A 382 -14.25 -1.43 22.80
N PHE A 383 -13.09 -1.94 23.21
CA PHE A 383 -11.89 -1.93 22.35
C PHE A 383 -12.07 -2.80 21.10
N ASN A 384 -12.75 -3.95 21.19
CA ASN A 384 -13.07 -4.76 20.00
C ASN A 384 -13.93 -3.96 19.00
N LEU A 385 -15.00 -3.30 19.46
CA LEU A 385 -15.84 -2.44 18.60
C LEU A 385 -15.03 -1.31 17.95
N ALA A 386 -14.23 -0.58 18.73
CA ALA A 386 -13.38 0.49 18.19
C ALA A 386 -12.30 -0.02 17.22
N SER A 387 -11.82 -1.25 17.39
CA SER A 387 -10.88 -1.89 16.46
C SER A 387 -11.54 -2.38 15.16
N GLN A 388 -12.82 -2.77 15.20
CA GLN A 388 -13.61 -3.10 14.01
C GLN A 388 -13.83 -1.86 13.14
N ALA A 389 -13.98 -0.68 13.76
CA ALA A 389 -13.97 0.61 13.07
C ALA A 389 -12.55 1.14 12.74
N GLY A 390 -11.50 0.32 12.93
CA GLY A 390 -10.14 0.60 12.46
C GLY A 390 -9.25 1.43 13.39
N HIS A 391 -9.69 1.81 14.59
CA HIS A 391 -8.96 2.78 15.41
C HIS A 391 -7.61 2.24 15.93
N ILE A 392 -6.52 2.96 15.63
CA ILE A 392 -5.14 2.56 15.94
C ILE A 392 -4.94 2.30 17.44
N LEU A 393 -5.33 3.25 18.30
CA LEU A 393 -5.22 3.08 19.76
C LEU A 393 -6.07 1.92 20.32
N ALA A 394 -7.15 1.50 19.64
CA ALA A 394 -7.93 0.33 20.06
C ALA A 394 -7.15 -0.96 19.80
N PHE A 395 -6.51 -1.10 18.64
CA PHE A 395 -5.58 -2.20 18.37
C PHE A 395 -4.43 -2.23 19.38
N TYR A 396 -3.85 -1.08 19.75
CA TYR A 396 -2.79 -1.01 20.77
C TYR A 396 -3.26 -1.50 22.15
N ASN A 397 -4.44 -1.06 22.60
CA ASN A 397 -4.99 -1.47 23.89
C ASN A 397 -5.35 -2.98 23.90
N LEU A 398 -5.95 -3.51 22.82
CA LEU A 398 -6.17 -4.96 22.67
C LEU A 398 -4.85 -5.74 22.66
N ALA A 399 -3.82 -5.25 21.97
CA ALA A 399 -2.50 -5.86 21.95
C ALA A 399 -1.88 -5.90 23.35
N GLN A 400 -1.99 -4.82 24.13
CA GLN A 400 -1.56 -4.79 25.52
C GLN A 400 -2.34 -5.78 26.40
N MET A 401 -3.66 -5.90 26.20
CA MET A 401 -4.49 -6.89 26.90
C MET A 401 -4.05 -8.33 26.60
N HIS A 402 -3.79 -8.68 25.34
CA HIS A 402 -3.26 -10.00 24.95
C HIS A 402 -1.80 -10.22 25.38
N ALA A 403 -0.94 -9.18 25.38
CA ALA A 403 0.45 -9.27 25.81
C ALA A 403 0.59 -9.51 27.32
N THR A 404 -0.29 -8.89 28.12
CA THR A 404 -0.31 -9.01 29.58
C THR A 404 -1.15 -10.18 30.09
N GLY A 405 -2.23 -10.54 29.38
CA GLY A 405 -3.25 -11.46 29.87
C GLY A 405 -4.30 -10.79 30.76
N THR A 406 -4.60 -9.51 30.54
CA THR A 406 -5.64 -8.78 31.28
C THR A 406 -6.99 -8.93 30.57
N GLY A 407 -7.97 -9.54 31.24
CA GLY A 407 -9.31 -9.82 30.68
C GLY A 407 -9.39 -10.99 29.69
N VAL A 408 -8.31 -11.25 28.96
CA VAL A 408 -8.15 -12.33 27.98
C VAL A 408 -7.02 -13.28 28.38
N MET A 409 -7.01 -14.50 27.83
CA MET A 409 -5.82 -15.34 27.94
C MET A 409 -4.64 -14.71 27.20
N ARG A 410 -3.47 -14.76 27.83
CA ARG A 410 -2.23 -14.17 27.30
C ARG A 410 -1.83 -14.87 25.99
N SER A 411 -1.71 -14.10 24.91
CA SER A 411 -1.34 -14.58 23.58
C SER A 411 -0.28 -13.66 22.98
N CYS A 412 0.96 -14.15 22.89
CA CYS A 412 2.04 -13.42 22.21
C CYS A 412 1.73 -13.22 20.72
N HIS A 413 1.22 -14.26 20.04
CA HIS A 413 0.96 -14.23 18.60
C HIS A 413 -0.03 -13.11 18.27
N THR A 414 -1.20 -13.14 18.91
CA THR A 414 -2.28 -12.16 18.73
C THR A 414 -1.83 -10.75 19.14
N ALA A 415 -1.05 -10.61 20.23
CA ALA A 415 -0.50 -9.31 20.60
C ALA A 415 0.45 -8.75 19.53
N VAL A 416 1.36 -9.55 18.98
CA VAL A 416 2.29 -9.13 17.92
C VAL A 416 1.55 -8.79 16.62
N GLU A 417 0.50 -9.53 16.26
CA GLU A 417 -0.36 -9.22 15.10
C GLU A 417 -1.11 -7.89 15.28
N LEU A 418 -1.62 -7.62 16.48
CA LEU A 418 -2.30 -6.37 16.80
C LEU A 418 -1.30 -5.18 16.87
N PHE A 419 -0.11 -5.37 17.45
CA PHE A 419 0.96 -4.36 17.44
C PHE A 419 1.48 -4.09 16.02
N LYS A 420 1.59 -5.11 15.15
CA LYS A 420 1.86 -4.92 13.72
C LYS A 420 0.78 -4.03 13.08
N ASN A 421 -0.50 -4.32 13.33
CA ASN A 421 -1.61 -3.52 12.82
C ASN A 421 -1.60 -2.05 13.30
N VAL A 422 -1.00 -1.76 14.46
CA VAL A 422 -0.72 -0.40 14.95
C VAL A 422 0.41 0.23 14.16
N CYS A 423 1.60 -0.39 14.11
CA CYS A 423 2.76 0.15 13.40
C CYS A 423 2.49 0.37 11.91
N GLU A 424 1.70 -0.50 11.27
CA GLU A 424 1.35 -0.38 9.84
C GLU A 424 0.33 0.71 9.51
N ARG A 425 -0.39 1.25 10.51
CA ARG A 425 -1.34 2.37 10.38
C ARG A 425 -0.82 3.67 10.99
N GLY A 426 0.20 3.60 11.84
CA GLY A 426 0.92 4.75 12.36
C GLY A 426 1.86 5.37 11.32
N ARG A 427 2.73 6.27 11.80
CA ARG A 427 3.55 7.17 10.96
C ARG A 427 4.47 6.50 9.94
N TRP A 428 4.82 5.22 10.11
CA TRP A 428 5.56 4.46 9.08
C TRP A 428 4.84 4.38 7.74
N SER A 429 3.51 4.47 7.75
CA SER A 429 2.69 4.49 6.55
C SER A 429 2.81 5.82 5.76
N GLU A 430 3.10 6.96 6.42
CA GLU A 430 3.44 8.24 5.76
C GLU A 430 4.58 8.04 4.74
N ARG A 431 5.61 7.26 5.12
CA ARG A 431 6.75 6.91 4.27
C ARG A 431 6.43 5.93 3.15
N LEU A 432 5.31 5.19 3.25
CA LEU A 432 4.83 4.35 2.15
C LEU A 432 4.25 5.24 1.04
N MET A 433 3.57 6.33 1.42
CA MET A 433 3.02 7.30 0.46
C MET A 433 4.12 8.14 -0.19
N THR A 434 5.18 8.53 0.53
CA THR A 434 6.33 9.22 -0.10
C THR A 434 7.09 8.31 -1.06
N ALA A 435 7.28 7.03 -0.70
CA ALA A 435 7.88 6.03 -1.59
C ALA A 435 7.05 5.79 -2.86
N TYR A 436 5.72 5.81 -2.72
CA TYR A 436 4.78 5.68 -3.83
C TYR A 436 4.76 6.94 -4.72
N GLY A 437 4.82 8.14 -4.13
CA GLY A 437 4.99 9.39 -4.88
C GLY A 437 6.24 9.35 -5.77
N SER A 438 7.42 9.10 -5.17
CA SER A 438 8.67 8.91 -5.92
C SER A 438 8.57 7.85 -7.03
N PHE A 439 7.81 6.76 -6.82
CA PHE A 439 7.60 5.75 -7.86
C PHE A 439 6.75 6.28 -9.02
N LYS A 440 5.64 6.98 -8.73
CA LYS A 440 4.77 7.60 -9.74
C LYS A 440 5.46 8.72 -10.52
N ASP A 441 6.36 9.45 -9.86
CA ASP A 441 7.20 10.50 -10.47
C ASP A 441 8.35 9.92 -11.34
N GLY A 442 8.53 8.59 -11.35
CA GLY A 442 9.55 7.88 -12.12
C GLY A 442 10.90 7.70 -11.40
N GLU A 443 11.05 8.18 -10.17
CA GLU A 443 12.24 8.03 -9.33
C GLU A 443 12.31 6.65 -8.67
N THR A 444 12.35 5.58 -9.48
CA THR A 444 12.33 4.18 -9.02
C THR A 444 13.44 3.84 -8.02
N ASP A 445 14.63 4.43 -8.17
CA ASP A 445 15.75 4.30 -7.22
C ASP A 445 15.42 4.91 -5.84
N ALA A 446 14.83 6.12 -5.81
CA ALA A 446 14.45 6.80 -4.58
C ALA A 446 13.26 6.12 -3.88
N ALA A 447 12.31 5.62 -4.66
CA ALA A 447 11.22 4.78 -4.18
C ALA A 447 11.75 3.48 -3.56
N LEU A 448 12.67 2.77 -4.24
CA LEU A 448 13.21 1.50 -3.77
C LEU A 448 13.94 1.64 -2.44
N VAL A 449 14.75 2.69 -2.23
CA VAL A 449 15.44 2.91 -0.94
C VAL A 449 14.44 3.10 0.20
N GLN A 450 13.36 3.84 -0.03
CA GLN A 450 12.29 4.04 0.98
C GLN A 450 11.52 2.74 1.24
N TYR A 451 11.16 1.98 0.19
CA TYR A 451 10.49 0.69 0.36
C TYR A 451 11.39 -0.37 1.02
N LEU A 452 12.70 -0.41 0.74
CA LEU A 452 13.66 -1.30 1.41
C LEU A 452 13.70 -1.05 2.92
N LEU A 453 13.74 0.22 3.34
CA LEU A 453 13.70 0.61 4.75
C LEU A 453 12.45 0.07 5.46
N LEU A 454 11.28 0.17 4.83
CA LEU A 454 10.02 -0.36 5.36
C LEU A 454 9.95 -1.90 5.28
N ALA A 455 10.57 -2.51 4.26
CA ALA A 455 10.60 -3.95 4.05
C ALA A 455 11.46 -4.69 5.09
N GLU A 456 12.59 -4.12 5.51
CA GLU A 456 13.41 -4.64 6.63
C GLU A 456 12.78 -4.39 8.01
N GLN A 457 11.88 -3.41 8.13
CA GLN A 457 11.02 -3.26 9.32
C GLN A 457 9.88 -4.29 9.39
N GLY A 458 9.64 -5.03 8.29
CA GLY A 458 8.61 -6.07 8.22
C GLY A 458 7.29 -5.65 7.57
N TYR A 459 7.18 -4.46 6.97
CA TYR A 459 5.95 -3.99 6.33
C TYR A 459 5.66 -4.82 5.06
N GLU A 460 4.57 -5.60 5.05
CA GLU A 460 4.29 -6.61 4.00
C GLU A 460 4.19 -6.00 2.60
N VAL A 461 3.40 -4.92 2.47
CA VAL A 461 3.23 -4.20 1.19
C VAL A 461 4.54 -3.59 0.69
N ALA A 462 5.45 -3.18 1.59
CA ALA A 462 6.76 -2.68 1.16
C ALA A 462 7.65 -3.84 0.68
N GLN A 463 7.53 -5.04 1.27
CA GLN A 463 8.21 -6.24 0.78
C GLN A 463 7.70 -6.62 -0.62
N SER A 464 6.39 -6.57 -0.89
CA SER A 464 5.88 -6.79 -2.26
C SER A 464 6.31 -5.69 -3.23
N ASN A 465 6.36 -4.42 -2.81
CA ASN A 465 6.74 -3.32 -3.69
C ASN A 465 8.25 -3.34 -4.01
N VAL A 466 9.12 -3.67 -3.04
CA VAL A 466 10.54 -3.98 -3.29
C VAL A 466 10.66 -5.13 -4.28
N ALA A 467 9.96 -6.24 -4.04
CA ALA A 467 10.05 -7.42 -4.88
C ALA A 467 9.54 -7.18 -6.31
N PHE A 468 8.53 -6.33 -6.48
CA PHE A 468 8.01 -5.90 -7.77
C PHE A 468 9.00 -5.02 -8.55
N ILE A 469 9.56 -3.98 -7.91
CA ILE A 469 10.58 -3.11 -8.53
C ILE A 469 11.84 -3.91 -8.95
N LEU A 470 12.13 -5.01 -8.26
CA LEU A 470 13.23 -5.93 -8.58
C LEU A 470 12.85 -7.09 -9.54
N ASP A 471 11.57 -7.35 -9.80
CA ASP A 471 11.06 -8.32 -10.82
C ASP A 471 10.96 -7.66 -12.21
N GLN A 472 11.11 -6.34 -12.30
CA GLN A 472 11.08 -5.58 -13.55
C GLN A 472 12.47 -5.42 -14.17
N THR A 473 12.58 -5.68 -15.48
CA THR A 473 13.83 -5.58 -16.26
C THR A 473 14.35 -4.15 -16.43
N GLU A 474 13.48 -3.14 -16.33
CA GLU A 474 13.84 -1.71 -16.35
C GLU A 474 13.80 -1.10 -14.93
N GLY A 475 13.89 -1.95 -13.91
CA GLY A 475 13.84 -1.55 -12.49
C GLY A 475 15.05 -0.74 -12.00
N ALA A 476 15.06 -0.50 -10.69
CA ALA A 476 16.04 0.33 -10.01
C ALA A 476 17.50 -0.10 -10.25
N ARG A 477 18.36 0.85 -10.60
CA ARG A 477 19.75 0.65 -11.06
C ARG A 477 20.77 0.48 -9.93
N ILE A 478 20.30 0.41 -8.69
CA ILE A 478 21.10 0.33 -7.46
C ILE A 478 21.86 -1.01 -7.32
N PHE A 479 21.37 -2.08 -7.94
CA PHE A 479 21.96 -3.43 -7.83
C PHE A 479 22.34 -4.02 -9.19
N SER A 480 23.24 -5.00 -9.19
CA SER A 480 23.60 -5.76 -10.38
C SER A 480 22.47 -6.70 -10.80
N GLU A 481 22.29 -6.93 -12.11
CA GLU A 481 21.23 -7.80 -12.67
C GLU A 481 21.28 -9.24 -12.11
N ASN A 482 22.47 -9.73 -11.75
CA ASN A 482 22.65 -11.05 -11.13
C ASN A 482 22.17 -11.10 -9.66
N GLU A 483 21.97 -9.96 -9.01
CA GLU A 483 21.53 -9.84 -7.62
C GLU A 483 20.05 -9.45 -7.48
N THR A 484 19.40 -8.91 -8.51
CA THR A 484 17.99 -8.47 -8.43
C THR A 484 17.06 -9.64 -8.13
N TYR A 485 17.08 -10.71 -8.93
CA TYR A 485 16.19 -11.86 -8.73
C TYR A 485 16.36 -12.56 -7.37
N PRO A 486 17.57 -12.89 -6.86
CA PRO A 486 17.72 -13.44 -5.51
C PRO A 486 17.19 -12.51 -4.39
N ARG A 487 17.29 -11.19 -4.56
CA ARG A 487 16.71 -10.20 -3.63
C ARG A 487 15.18 -10.15 -3.75
N ALA A 488 14.64 -10.12 -4.97
CA ALA A 488 13.21 -10.17 -5.24
C ALA A 488 12.59 -11.44 -4.64
N LEU A 489 13.21 -12.60 -4.84
CA LEU A 489 12.82 -13.89 -4.26
C LEU A 489 12.75 -13.82 -2.72
N LEU A 490 13.75 -13.23 -2.07
CA LEU A 490 13.77 -13.03 -0.62
C LEU A 490 12.59 -12.15 -0.15
N HIS A 491 12.29 -11.06 -0.86
CA HIS A 491 11.19 -10.16 -0.49
C HIS A 491 9.81 -10.75 -0.81
N TRP A 492 9.64 -11.49 -1.93
CA TRP A 492 8.45 -12.31 -2.20
C TRP A 492 8.24 -13.38 -1.13
N THR A 493 9.32 -14.03 -0.67
CA THR A 493 9.27 -15.05 0.40
C THR A 493 8.73 -14.45 1.70
N ARG A 494 9.25 -13.27 2.09
CA ARG A 494 8.78 -12.55 3.27
C ARG A 494 7.30 -12.13 3.13
N ALA A 495 6.90 -11.55 2.00
CA ALA A 495 5.52 -11.11 1.77
C ALA A 495 4.52 -12.28 1.75
N ALA A 496 4.85 -13.38 1.07
CA ALA A 496 4.02 -14.59 1.03
C ALA A 496 3.90 -15.27 2.41
N ALA A 497 4.98 -15.26 3.21
CA ALA A 497 4.97 -15.74 4.60
C ALA A 497 4.09 -14.87 5.51
N GLN A 498 3.91 -13.58 5.19
CA GLN A 498 2.95 -12.69 5.85
C GLN A 498 1.50 -12.81 5.33
N GLY A 499 1.27 -13.64 4.32
CA GLY A 499 -0.06 -14.02 3.84
C GLY A 499 -0.49 -13.43 2.50
N TYR A 500 0.34 -12.59 1.84
CA TYR A 500 -0.02 -12.02 0.54
C TYR A 500 -0.14 -13.13 -0.53
N THR A 501 -1.24 -13.09 -1.29
CA THR A 501 -1.66 -14.13 -2.22
C THR A 501 -0.78 -14.13 -3.48
N VAL A 502 -0.63 -12.98 -4.12
CA VAL A 502 0.11 -12.87 -5.39
C VAL A 502 1.59 -13.13 -5.19
N ALA A 503 2.19 -12.68 -4.07
CA ALA A 503 3.55 -13.07 -3.69
C ALA A 503 3.76 -14.58 -3.64
N ARG A 504 2.77 -15.35 -3.13
CA ARG A 504 2.84 -16.81 -3.07
C ARG A 504 2.81 -17.45 -4.47
N ILE A 505 2.13 -16.81 -5.43
CA ILE A 505 2.13 -17.22 -6.85
C ILE A 505 3.46 -16.86 -7.51
N LYS A 506 4.00 -15.66 -7.26
CA LYS A 506 5.32 -15.22 -7.75
C LYS A 506 6.46 -16.12 -7.23
N LEU A 507 6.36 -16.69 -6.01
CA LEU A 507 7.28 -17.75 -5.57
C LEU A 507 7.17 -19.02 -6.42
N GLY A 508 5.95 -19.41 -6.79
CA GLY A 508 5.71 -20.50 -7.73
C GLY A 508 6.33 -20.22 -9.10
N ASP A 509 6.17 -18.99 -9.64
CA ASP A 509 6.85 -18.56 -10.87
C ASP A 509 8.38 -18.72 -10.73
N TYR A 510 8.96 -18.19 -9.65
CA TYR A 510 10.41 -18.14 -9.46
C TYR A 510 11.06 -19.52 -9.42
N HIS A 511 10.46 -20.47 -8.68
CA HIS A 511 10.94 -21.85 -8.66
C HIS A 511 10.63 -22.61 -9.96
N PHE A 512 9.55 -22.26 -10.68
CA PHE A 512 9.22 -22.85 -11.97
C PHE A 512 10.17 -22.40 -13.11
N TYR A 513 10.64 -21.14 -13.08
CA TYR A 513 11.52 -20.57 -14.10
C TYR A 513 13.01 -20.56 -13.74
N GLY A 514 13.38 -20.75 -12.46
CA GLY A 514 14.75 -20.61 -11.98
C GLY A 514 15.20 -19.15 -11.82
N TYR A 515 14.29 -18.26 -11.40
CA TYR A 515 14.63 -16.84 -11.19
C TYR A 515 15.35 -16.66 -9.85
N GLY A 516 16.68 -16.45 -9.90
CA GLY A 516 17.52 -16.28 -8.72
C GLY A 516 17.66 -17.53 -7.84
N THR A 517 17.27 -18.69 -8.36
CA THR A 517 17.28 -20.01 -7.70
C THR A 517 17.31 -21.10 -8.77
N ASP A 518 17.63 -22.35 -8.42
CA ASP A 518 17.57 -23.47 -9.37
C ASP A 518 16.10 -23.83 -9.69
N VAL A 519 15.86 -24.41 -10.87
CA VAL A 519 14.51 -24.84 -11.30
C VAL A 519 14.03 -26.00 -10.42
N ASP A 520 12.98 -25.77 -9.65
CA ASP A 520 12.35 -26.73 -8.74
C ASP A 520 10.82 -26.74 -8.92
N TYR A 521 10.35 -27.68 -9.72
CA TYR A 521 8.92 -27.87 -9.94
C TYR A 521 8.18 -28.44 -8.72
N GLU A 522 8.84 -29.16 -7.80
CA GLU A 522 8.17 -29.70 -6.60
C GLU A 522 7.84 -28.57 -5.62
N THR A 523 8.81 -27.67 -5.36
CA THR A 523 8.59 -26.46 -4.56
C THR A 523 7.58 -25.52 -5.23
N ALA A 524 7.64 -25.33 -6.56
CA ALA A 524 6.64 -24.54 -7.28
C ALA A 524 5.20 -25.07 -7.08
N VAL A 525 4.99 -26.40 -7.17
CA VAL A 525 3.67 -27.02 -6.89
C VAL A 525 3.22 -26.76 -5.46
N ILE A 526 4.12 -26.84 -4.46
CA ILE A 526 3.78 -26.54 -3.06
C ILE A 526 3.28 -25.08 -2.93
N HIS A 527 3.95 -24.12 -3.58
CA HIS A 527 3.53 -22.72 -3.54
C HIS A 527 2.18 -22.48 -4.23
N TYR A 528 1.96 -22.98 -5.45
CA TYR A 528 0.68 -22.85 -6.14
C TYR A 528 -0.45 -23.57 -5.39
N ARG A 529 -0.20 -24.76 -4.83
CA ARG A 529 -1.18 -25.53 -4.04
C ARG A 529 -1.63 -24.76 -2.79
N LEU A 530 -0.70 -24.13 -2.08
CA LEU A 530 -1.05 -23.30 -0.93
C LEU A 530 -1.86 -22.06 -1.36
N ALA A 531 -1.59 -21.47 -2.52
CA ALA A 531 -2.37 -20.35 -3.06
C ALA A 531 -3.77 -20.77 -3.59
N SER A 532 -3.94 -21.98 -4.12
CA SER A 532 -5.25 -22.47 -4.54
C SER A 532 -6.10 -22.96 -3.36
N GLU A 533 -5.55 -23.76 -2.44
CA GLU A 533 -6.30 -24.34 -1.32
C GLU A 533 -6.64 -23.33 -0.21
N GLN A 534 -5.73 -22.38 0.09
CA GLN A 534 -5.96 -21.41 1.18
C GLN A 534 -6.58 -20.10 0.70
N GLN A 535 -6.30 -19.70 -0.54
CA GLN A 535 -6.57 -18.34 -1.04
C GLN A 535 -7.43 -18.33 -2.32
N HIS A 536 -7.84 -19.51 -2.82
CA HIS A 536 -8.79 -19.69 -3.93
C HIS A 536 -8.42 -18.95 -5.23
N SER A 537 -7.12 -18.70 -5.47
CA SER A 537 -6.67 -17.99 -6.68
C SER A 537 -6.86 -18.82 -7.94
N ALA A 538 -7.60 -18.27 -8.91
CA ALA A 538 -7.79 -18.84 -10.24
C ALA A 538 -6.46 -19.06 -11.00
N GLN A 539 -5.52 -18.10 -10.91
CA GLN A 539 -4.20 -18.21 -11.53
C GLN A 539 -3.39 -19.38 -10.95
N ALA A 540 -3.43 -19.58 -9.63
CA ALA A 540 -2.77 -20.71 -8.98
C ALA A 540 -3.40 -22.06 -9.39
N MET A 541 -4.72 -22.12 -9.52
CA MET A 541 -5.42 -23.30 -10.05
C MET A 541 -5.05 -23.59 -11.51
N PHE A 542 -5.00 -22.56 -12.37
CA PHE A 542 -4.59 -22.70 -13.77
C PHE A 542 -3.15 -23.23 -13.90
N ASN A 543 -2.22 -22.70 -13.11
CA ASN A 543 -0.83 -23.16 -13.09
C ASN A 543 -0.72 -24.63 -12.61
N LEU A 544 -1.47 -25.04 -11.59
CA LEU A 544 -1.56 -26.46 -11.18
C LEU A 544 -2.16 -27.34 -12.28
N GLY A 545 -3.18 -26.86 -12.99
CA GLY A 545 -3.76 -27.54 -14.15
C GLY A 545 -2.70 -27.81 -15.23
N TYR A 546 -1.89 -26.81 -15.55
CA TYR A 546 -0.76 -26.95 -16.49
C TYR A 546 0.32 -27.93 -15.99
N MET A 547 0.68 -27.88 -14.70
CA MET A 547 1.68 -28.79 -14.14
C MET A 547 1.18 -30.24 -14.11
N HIS A 548 -0.13 -30.48 -13.91
CA HIS A 548 -0.74 -31.80 -14.08
C HIS A 548 -0.90 -32.23 -15.56
N GLU A 549 -1.11 -31.30 -16.50
CA GLU A 549 -1.10 -31.58 -17.95
C GLU A 549 0.28 -32.09 -18.39
N LYS A 550 1.35 -31.48 -17.88
CA LYS A 550 2.74 -31.76 -18.30
C LYS A 550 3.48 -32.78 -17.44
N GLY A 551 3.07 -33.01 -16.19
CA GLY A 551 3.79 -33.86 -15.25
C GLY A 551 5.06 -33.19 -14.67
N LEU A 552 5.03 -31.87 -14.46
CA LEU A 552 6.17 -31.09 -13.95
C LEU A 552 6.13 -31.08 -12.41
N GLY A 553 7.10 -31.72 -11.74
CA GLY A 553 7.15 -31.81 -10.27
C GLY A 553 6.06 -32.67 -9.61
N ILE A 554 5.13 -33.19 -10.40
CA ILE A 554 4.02 -34.06 -9.98
C ILE A 554 3.71 -35.07 -11.08
N LYS A 555 3.09 -36.19 -10.71
CA LYS A 555 2.62 -37.17 -11.69
C LYS A 555 1.59 -36.52 -12.63
N GLN A 556 1.79 -36.72 -13.93
CA GLN A 556 0.84 -36.31 -14.97
C GLN A 556 -0.55 -36.94 -14.73
N ASP A 557 -1.59 -36.12 -14.75
CA ASP A 557 -2.99 -36.54 -14.62
C ASP A 557 -3.89 -35.56 -15.39
N ILE A 558 -4.37 -36.01 -16.55
CA ILE A 558 -5.18 -35.20 -17.47
C ILE A 558 -6.58 -34.89 -16.89
N HIS A 559 -7.13 -35.76 -16.06
CA HIS A 559 -8.46 -35.55 -15.45
C HIS A 559 -8.37 -34.53 -14.31
N LEU A 560 -7.32 -34.61 -13.51
CA LEU A 560 -7.03 -33.63 -12.46
C LEU A 560 -6.61 -32.27 -13.05
N ALA A 561 -5.86 -32.27 -14.16
CA ALA A 561 -5.56 -31.06 -14.94
C ALA A 561 -6.85 -30.36 -15.41
N LYS A 562 -7.76 -31.11 -16.06
CA LYS A 562 -9.07 -30.59 -16.48
C LYS A 562 -9.83 -29.99 -15.30
N ARG A 563 -9.90 -30.71 -14.17
CA ARG A 563 -10.61 -30.23 -12.97
C ARG A 563 -10.02 -28.92 -12.42
N PHE A 564 -8.71 -28.77 -12.41
CA PHE A 564 -8.06 -27.51 -11.99
C PHE A 564 -8.33 -26.36 -12.97
N TYR A 565 -8.40 -26.63 -14.27
CA TYR A 565 -8.85 -25.64 -15.25
C TYR A 565 -10.33 -25.26 -15.06
N ASP A 566 -11.22 -26.23 -14.88
CA ASP A 566 -12.64 -25.98 -14.60
C ASP A 566 -12.81 -25.10 -13.34
N MET A 567 -12.14 -25.44 -12.24
CA MET A 567 -12.15 -24.66 -11.00
C MET A 567 -11.58 -23.25 -11.16
N ALA A 568 -10.59 -23.05 -12.03
CA ALA A 568 -10.05 -21.71 -12.31
C ALA A 568 -11.08 -20.79 -12.98
N ALA A 569 -11.87 -21.32 -13.93
CA ALA A 569 -12.94 -20.58 -14.60
C ALA A 569 -14.17 -20.33 -13.73
N GLU A 570 -14.40 -21.16 -12.71
CA GLU A 570 -15.39 -20.91 -11.65
C GLU A 570 -14.91 -19.83 -10.66
N ALA A 571 -13.59 -19.68 -10.47
CA ALA A 571 -13.01 -18.78 -9.46
C ALA A 571 -12.81 -17.32 -9.94
N SER A 572 -12.69 -17.04 -11.23
CA SER A 572 -12.69 -15.68 -11.79
C SER A 572 -13.22 -15.66 -13.24
N PRO A 573 -13.94 -14.60 -13.66
CA PRO A 573 -14.35 -14.42 -15.06
C PRO A 573 -13.15 -14.28 -16.00
N ASP A 574 -12.07 -13.61 -15.56
CA ASP A 574 -10.87 -13.32 -16.35
C ASP A 574 -10.13 -14.61 -16.74
N ALA A 575 -10.25 -15.65 -15.91
CA ALA A 575 -9.69 -16.97 -16.16
C ALA A 575 -10.45 -17.78 -17.23
N GLN A 576 -11.70 -17.41 -17.58
CA GLN A 576 -12.54 -18.21 -18.48
C GLN A 576 -11.96 -18.34 -19.89
N VAL A 577 -11.39 -17.26 -20.46
CA VAL A 577 -10.80 -17.31 -21.81
C VAL A 577 -9.51 -18.13 -21.85
N PRO A 578 -8.52 -17.95 -20.95
CA PRO A 578 -7.36 -18.84 -20.83
C PRO A 578 -7.74 -20.32 -20.60
N VAL A 579 -8.72 -20.58 -19.72
CA VAL A 579 -9.22 -21.94 -19.45
C VAL A 579 -9.87 -22.56 -20.69
N PHE A 580 -10.73 -21.84 -21.39
CA PHE A 580 -11.38 -22.33 -22.60
C PHE A 580 -10.34 -22.73 -23.66
N LEU A 581 -9.33 -21.90 -23.90
CA LEU A 581 -8.23 -22.21 -24.82
C LEU A 581 -7.41 -23.43 -24.36
N ALA A 582 -7.10 -23.54 -23.07
CA ALA A 582 -6.42 -24.71 -22.51
C ALA A 582 -7.23 -26.01 -22.65
N LEU A 583 -8.55 -25.96 -22.40
CA LEU A 583 -9.46 -27.10 -22.56
C LEU A 583 -9.65 -27.50 -24.03
N CYS A 584 -9.78 -26.53 -24.95
CA CYS A 584 -9.81 -26.78 -26.39
C CYS A 584 -8.53 -27.46 -26.88
N LYS A 585 -7.35 -26.94 -26.47
CA LYS A 585 -6.04 -27.56 -26.72
C LYS A 585 -5.97 -28.99 -26.17
N LEU A 586 -6.43 -29.21 -24.93
CA LEU A 586 -6.41 -30.53 -24.29
C LEU A 586 -7.31 -31.53 -25.05
N GLY A 587 -8.51 -31.11 -25.46
CA GLY A 587 -9.42 -31.91 -26.29
C GLY A 587 -8.88 -32.19 -27.70
N LEU A 588 -8.15 -31.25 -28.30
CA LEU A 588 -7.49 -31.42 -29.60
C LEU A 588 -6.33 -32.44 -29.50
N ILE A 589 -5.48 -32.33 -28.46
CA ILE A 589 -4.40 -33.31 -28.21
C ILE A 589 -5.00 -34.71 -27.98
N TYR A 590 -6.04 -34.82 -27.15
CA TYR A 590 -6.68 -36.11 -26.87
C TYR A 590 -7.36 -36.73 -28.09
N THR A 591 -8.03 -35.92 -28.93
CA THR A 591 -8.64 -36.42 -30.17
C THR A 591 -7.57 -36.79 -31.22
N LEU A 592 -6.44 -36.08 -31.31
CA LEU A 592 -5.31 -36.51 -32.15
C LEU A 592 -4.67 -37.81 -31.67
N GLN A 593 -4.47 -37.99 -30.36
CA GLN A 593 -3.97 -39.25 -29.79
C GLN A 593 -4.95 -40.40 -30.05
N TYR A 594 -6.24 -40.19 -29.81
CA TYR A 594 -7.27 -41.18 -30.11
C TYR A 594 -7.35 -41.54 -31.62
N LEU A 595 -7.08 -40.59 -32.51
CA LEU A 595 -6.97 -40.81 -33.96
C LEU A 595 -5.64 -41.46 -34.40
N GLN A 596 -4.62 -41.54 -33.53
CA GLN A 596 -3.40 -42.31 -33.75
C GLN A 596 -3.52 -43.73 -33.19
N ASP A 597 -4.17 -43.89 -32.03
CA ASP A 597 -4.45 -45.19 -31.40
C ASP A 597 -5.54 -45.97 -32.15
N LEU A 598 -6.52 -45.27 -32.74
CA LEU A 598 -7.28 -45.81 -33.86
C LEU A 598 -6.31 -46.04 -35.02
N ASN A 599 -6.04 -47.31 -35.35
CA ASN A 599 -5.30 -47.71 -36.55
C ASN A 599 -6.04 -47.24 -37.82
N LEU A 600 -5.84 -45.98 -38.21
CA LEU A 600 -6.39 -45.40 -39.44
C LEU A 600 -5.88 -46.14 -40.68
N LYS A 601 -4.72 -46.81 -40.57
CA LYS A 601 -4.25 -47.80 -41.55
C LYS A 601 -5.17 -49.03 -41.68
N GLU A 602 -5.62 -49.63 -40.58
CA GLU A 602 -6.57 -50.75 -40.64
C GLU A 602 -7.92 -50.27 -41.18
N LEU A 603 -8.43 -49.14 -40.67
CA LEU A 603 -9.73 -48.61 -41.10
C LEU A 603 -9.76 -48.22 -42.57
N MET A 604 -8.71 -47.54 -43.09
CA MET A 604 -8.60 -47.27 -44.54
C MET A 604 -8.31 -48.53 -45.36
N SER A 605 -7.62 -49.54 -44.82
CA SER A 605 -7.42 -50.82 -45.52
C SER A 605 -8.67 -51.70 -45.61
N GLN A 606 -9.72 -51.39 -44.84
CA GLN A 606 -11.02 -52.05 -44.91
C GLN A 606 -12.03 -51.31 -45.81
N VAL A 607 -11.65 -50.17 -46.40
CA VAL A 607 -12.49 -49.38 -47.32
C VAL A 607 -11.77 -49.24 -48.65
N ASP A 608 -11.91 -50.24 -49.51
CA ASP A 608 -11.52 -50.15 -50.92
C ASP A 608 -12.38 -49.09 -51.63
N LEU A 609 -11.86 -47.86 -51.67
CA LEU A 609 -12.52 -46.70 -52.30
C LEU A 609 -12.82 -46.96 -53.79
N ASP A 610 -11.95 -47.69 -54.48
CA ASP A 610 -12.14 -48.17 -55.86
C ASP A 610 -13.42 -49.00 -56.03
N GLN A 611 -13.83 -49.75 -55.01
CA GLN A 611 -15.01 -50.62 -55.05
C GLN A 611 -16.29 -49.90 -54.63
N LEU A 612 -16.18 -48.83 -53.83
CA LEU A 612 -17.33 -48.04 -53.34
C LEU A 612 -17.68 -46.85 -54.25
N LEU A 613 -16.67 -46.21 -54.85
CA LEU A 613 -16.80 -44.95 -55.60
C LEU A 613 -16.20 -45.01 -57.02
N GLY A 614 -15.54 -46.10 -57.38
CA GLY A 614 -14.93 -46.31 -58.70
C GLY A 614 -13.48 -45.83 -58.81
N PRO A 615 -12.76 -46.24 -59.87
CA PRO A 615 -11.31 -46.06 -60.01
C PRO A 615 -10.86 -44.62 -60.34
N GLU A 616 -11.78 -43.66 -60.43
CA GLU A 616 -11.49 -42.22 -60.61
C GLU A 616 -12.04 -41.39 -59.42
N TRP A 617 -12.09 -41.98 -58.22
CA TRP A 617 -12.53 -41.26 -57.00
C TRP A 617 -11.63 -40.05 -56.67
N ASP A 618 -10.34 -40.12 -57.02
CA ASP A 618 -9.40 -39.00 -56.93
C ASP A 618 -9.86 -37.80 -57.76
N LEU A 619 -10.40 -38.01 -58.97
CA LEU A 619 -10.93 -36.97 -59.84
C LEU A 619 -12.17 -36.28 -59.21
N TYR A 620 -13.08 -37.06 -58.61
CA TYR A 620 -14.23 -36.53 -57.89
C TYR A 620 -13.82 -35.77 -56.61
N LEU A 621 -12.85 -36.28 -55.86
CA LEU A 621 -12.32 -35.61 -54.67
C LEU A 621 -11.63 -34.28 -55.03
N MET A 622 -10.77 -34.27 -56.03
CA MET A 622 -10.02 -33.09 -56.47
C MET A 622 -10.95 -32.01 -57.05
N THR A 623 -12.00 -32.40 -57.80
CA THR A 623 -12.99 -31.44 -58.30
C THR A 623 -13.83 -30.82 -57.17
N VAL A 624 -14.25 -31.60 -56.16
CA VAL A 624 -14.94 -31.06 -54.96
C VAL A 624 -14.04 -30.10 -54.17
N ILE A 625 -12.77 -30.44 -53.96
CA ILE A 625 -11.80 -29.58 -53.26
C ILE A 625 -11.56 -28.28 -54.04
N ALA A 626 -11.41 -28.35 -55.36
CA ALA A 626 -11.25 -27.17 -56.21
C ALA A 626 -12.49 -26.26 -56.19
N LEU A 627 -13.70 -26.84 -56.16
CA LEU A 627 -14.95 -26.09 -56.08
C LEU A 627 -15.10 -25.41 -54.71
N LEU A 628 -14.78 -26.10 -53.61
CA LEU A 628 -14.74 -25.52 -52.26
C LEU A 628 -13.75 -24.35 -52.18
N LEU A 629 -12.50 -24.54 -52.60
CA LEU A 629 -11.49 -23.47 -52.64
C LEU A 629 -11.95 -22.29 -53.51
N GLY A 630 -12.55 -22.55 -54.67
CA GLY A 630 -13.15 -21.53 -55.53
C GLY A 630 -14.25 -20.72 -54.83
N THR A 631 -15.15 -21.38 -54.09
CA THR A 631 -16.20 -20.68 -53.31
C THR A 631 -15.63 -19.85 -52.16
N VAL A 632 -14.62 -20.35 -51.44
CA VAL A 632 -13.94 -19.61 -50.36
C VAL A 632 -13.22 -18.36 -50.91
N ILE A 633 -12.52 -18.49 -52.03
CA ILE A 633 -11.86 -17.36 -52.72
C ILE A 633 -12.89 -16.32 -53.19
N ALA A 634 -13.99 -16.77 -53.82
CA ALA A 634 -15.08 -15.89 -54.25
C ALA A 634 -15.78 -15.18 -53.07
N TYR A 635 -15.91 -15.85 -51.92
CA TYR A 635 -16.48 -15.27 -50.71
C TYR A 635 -15.56 -14.17 -50.12
N ARG A 636 -14.25 -14.44 -50.00
CA ARG A 636 -13.24 -13.42 -49.62
C ARG A 636 -13.25 -12.23 -50.57
N GLN A 637 -13.28 -12.46 -51.88
CA GLN A 637 -13.34 -11.38 -52.88
C GLN A 637 -14.60 -10.53 -52.77
N ARG A 638 -15.76 -11.12 -52.43
CA ARG A 638 -16.99 -10.35 -52.16
C ARG A 638 -16.90 -9.49 -50.90
N GLN A 639 -16.31 -9.99 -49.81
CA GLN A 639 -16.14 -9.20 -48.59
C GLN A 639 -15.28 -7.93 -48.84
N HIS A 640 -14.21 -8.04 -49.63
CA HIS A 640 -13.37 -6.88 -50.00
C HIS A 640 -14.09 -5.81 -50.84
N GLN A 641 -15.22 -6.12 -51.50
CA GLN A 641 -15.99 -5.13 -52.27
C GLN A 641 -17.04 -4.37 -51.46
N ILE A 642 -17.32 -4.78 -50.21
CA ILE A 642 -18.38 -4.19 -49.38
C ILE A 642 -17.85 -3.07 -48.47
N ILE A 643 -16.54 -3.03 -48.19
CA ILE A 643 -15.92 -2.09 -47.25
C ILE A 643 -15.12 -0.99 -47.99
N VAL A 644 -15.83 -0.02 -48.58
CA VAL A 644 -15.25 1.27 -48.99
C VAL A 644 -16.25 2.39 -48.60
N PRO A 645 -16.07 3.07 -47.46
CA PRO A 645 -16.92 4.19 -47.09
C PRO A 645 -16.72 5.41 -48.02
N PRO A 646 -17.76 6.22 -48.27
CA PRO A 646 -17.64 7.41 -49.11
C PRO A 646 -16.75 8.47 -48.48
N ARG A 647 -15.97 9.16 -49.32
CA ARG A 647 -15.00 10.19 -48.91
C ARG A 647 -15.73 11.47 -48.46
N PRO A 648 -15.39 12.08 -47.31
CA PRO A 648 -16.00 13.35 -46.89
C PRO A 648 -15.64 14.51 -47.86
N PRO A 649 -16.51 15.54 -47.96
CA PRO A 649 -16.29 16.67 -48.86
C PRO A 649 -15.12 17.57 -48.38
N ALA A 650 -14.42 18.18 -49.35
CA ALA A 650 -13.27 19.03 -49.07
C ALA A 650 -13.66 20.44 -48.57
N PRO A 651 -12.86 21.07 -47.69
CA PRO A 651 -13.10 22.44 -47.24
C PRO A 651 -12.89 23.48 -48.35
N ALA A 652 -13.55 24.63 -48.22
CA ALA A 652 -13.51 25.71 -49.22
C ALA A 652 -12.17 26.48 -49.23
N PRO A 653 -11.68 26.95 -50.40
CA PRO A 653 -10.41 27.67 -50.51
C PRO A 653 -10.50 29.12 -50.01
N ALA A 654 -9.41 29.61 -49.43
CA ALA A 654 -9.27 30.99 -48.95
C ALA A 654 -9.08 32.01 -50.11
N PRO A 655 -9.50 33.29 -49.93
CA PRO A 655 -9.38 34.33 -50.95
C PRO A 655 -7.92 34.80 -51.15
N ALA A 656 -7.59 35.18 -52.39
CA ALA A 656 -6.22 35.54 -52.80
C ALA A 656 -5.83 37.00 -52.46
N PRO A 657 -4.55 37.28 -52.16
CA PRO A 657 -4.05 38.63 -51.89
C PRO A 657 -3.81 39.45 -53.17
N PRO A 658 -3.85 40.80 -53.10
CA PRO A 658 -3.61 41.69 -54.25
C PRO A 658 -2.12 41.81 -54.60
N PRO A 659 -1.78 42.14 -55.87
CA PRO A 659 -0.39 42.20 -56.34
C PRO A 659 0.36 43.45 -55.88
N ARG A 660 1.69 43.35 -55.77
CA ARG A 660 2.61 44.51 -55.61
C ARG A 660 3.43 44.72 -56.88
N HIS A 661 3.64 45.99 -57.21
CA HIS A 661 4.50 46.41 -58.33
C HIS A 661 6.00 46.35 -57.97
N SER A 662 6.83 46.22 -59.00
CA SER A 662 8.28 46.28 -58.94
C SER A 662 8.81 47.69 -58.63
N GLY A 663 9.80 47.78 -57.74
CA GLY A 663 10.63 48.96 -57.45
C GLY A 663 12.07 48.51 -57.13
N VAL A 664 13.05 49.42 -57.22
CA VAL A 664 14.50 49.10 -57.25
C VAL A 664 15.28 50.06 -56.34
N PHE A 665 16.49 49.66 -55.91
CA PHE A 665 17.47 50.40 -55.08
C PHE A 665 17.12 50.45 -53.57
N LEU A 666 18.08 50.40 -52.62
CA LEU A 666 19.56 50.33 -52.71
C LEU A 666 20.17 49.57 -51.49
N ASP A 667 21.50 49.45 -51.48
CA ASP A 667 22.37 48.78 -50.50
C ASP A 667 22.27 49.35 -49.07
N GLU A 668 22.64 48.54 -48.05
CA GLU A 668 23.92 48.73 -47.33
C GLU A 668 24.23 47.61 -46.29
N ALA A 669 25.51 47.53 -45.91
CA ALA A 669 26.10 46.82 -44.77
C ALA A 669 25.99 45.27 -44.67
N ALA A 670 27.16 44.62 -44.74
CA ALA A 670 27.43 43.31 -44.11
C ALA A 670 28.15 43.53 -42.75
N ASP A 671 28.77 42.47 -42.21
CA ASP A 671 29.66 42.44 -41.03
C ASP A 671 28.97 42.63 -39.65
N CYS A 672 29.37 41.95 -38.55
CA CYS A 672 30.36 40.88 -38.38
C CYS A 672 30.16 40.09 -37.05
N TRP A 673 30.38 38.77 -37.11
CA TRP A 673 31.00 37.88 -36.09
C TRP A 673 30.30 37.47 -34.77
N GLU A 674 30.69 36.26 -34.34
CA GLU A 674 30.57 35.68 -32.99
C GLU A 674 31.54 36.42 -32.02
N GLU A 675 31.48 36.36 -30.67
CA GLU A 675 31.47 35.18 -29.79
C GLU A 675 31.26 35.61 -28.30
N ASN A 676 30.98 34.65 -27.39
CA ASN A 676 31.14 34.71 -25.91
C ASN A 676 30.35 35.72 -25.02
N THR A 677 29.36 35.17 -24.28
CA THR A 677 29.18 35.16 -22.79
C THR A 677 29.81 36.23 -21.86
N PRO A 678 29.28 36.45 -20.63
CA PRO A 678 27.91 36.23 -20.09
C PRO A 678 27.41 37.41 -19.21
N GLY A 679 26.19 37.33 -18.64
CA GLY A 679 25.87 38.05 -17.39
C GLY A 679 24.45 38.62 -17.24
N THR A 680 23.79 38.21 -16.15
CA THR A 680 22.78 38.92 -15.33
C THR A 680 22.17 40.24 -15.85
N CYS A 681 20.86 40.19 -16.10
CA CYS A 681 19.84 41.00 -15.38
C CYS A 681 18.53 40.21 -15.35
#